data_AF-A0AAP2WJE8-F1
#
_entry.id   AF-A0AAP2WJE8-F1
#
_cell.length_a   1.000
_cell.length_b   1.000
_cell.length_c   1.000
_cell.angle_alpha   90.00
_cell.angle_beta   90.00
_cell.angle_gamma   90.00
#
_symmetry.space_group_name_H-M   'P 1'
#
loop_
_entity.id
_entity.type
_entity.pdbx_description
1 polymer ?
#
loop_
_entity_poly.entity_id
_entity_poly.type
_entity_poly.pdbx_seq_one_letter_code
_entity_poly.pdbx_strand_id
1 'polypeptide(L)'
;MQNLKIATFNVNGIGARLPNLLQWLDKEQPDIVCLQELKGKDKAFPAAELEAAGYGCLHHGQAAWNGVAILARDSEPLLIHKGLPGAEDDSQSRYLEAAVHGVVVGCLYLPNGNPQPGPKFDYKLKWFEHLIEHARTLQASEHPVVLAGDFNVVPTDFDIYNTRSWLKDALLQPQSRECYQRLLDQGWVDSVRHLYPEERVYTFWDYFRQHWQKNSGLRIDHLLLNPVLAPHLKNAGVDAWVRGEEHASDHAPTWIELSSRKTRAKKTPKANKALDEYHHKRDFDTTSEPAGGASKGKKRTEPNALQFCIQKHDASRLHYDFRLELDGTLKSWAVPKGPSLDPKNKRLAVHVEDHPLDYATFEGSIPEGHYGAGDVIVWDRGLWKPLSDPAQAYAKGRLKFELQGEKLGGVWNLVKTHMPGKQEQWFLIKHQDEFARAESDYDVVKAEPHSVLSERTIVPKKTRAAQAKPVDKAPARRATPTRAKKLENAVASALPQSLKPELATLVDSAPEGEWRYEIKFDGYRILARVEDGKVQLFTRNGNDWTHKLPRQAEAIASLGLTSAWLDGEVVVANEHGVPDFQALQNAFEQARSGNIVYYLFDLPFLNGMDLRDVPVEQRRGALAKVLERSDSEVLKYSADFAETPEALLNSACDMHMEGLIGKRVGSAYQSRRSGDWIKLKCKRRQEFVIVGYTEPKGSRSKFGALLLGLHDDDSGELRYAGKVGTGFTQATLATIFAQLTPLEVKKPAVVNPPTGFEAKGVHWLKPALLAEVAFAEITQDGAVRQAVFHGLRNDKPAESITEERPAPAVKPKTARKTKAMTQTEPDKKGSTTLRLTHPQRVIDPASGATKRDLADYYISISEWILPQLLNRPVALVRAPDSIGGELFFQKNAEHLAIPGIEIIGKEETGHPVMLINNIEALVGAVQMNSIELHTWNALSKNLKKPDRFILDLDPDPALPWKSMIEATQLTLTVLDELGLKSFLKTSGGKGIHIVVPLTPKADWDAVKSFSHAVVKHIANLLPDRFSAVSGPKNRVGKIFIDYLRNGMGATTICAYAARSREGLPVSVPIFKEELKDLKGANQWTVRNLHERLGELDADPWADLPGTRQTITAQMRKRIGLT
;
A
#
# COMPACT_ATOMS: atom_id res chain seq x y z
N MET A 1 0.56 16.41 -47.64
CA MET A 1 0.60 16.46 -46.16
C MET A 1 2.02 16.84 -45.75
N GLN A 2 2.18 17.68 -44.73
CA GLN A 2 3.49 18.04 -44.18
C GLN A 2 3.91 17.02 -43.11
N ASN A 3 5.16 17.06 -42.64
CA ASN A 3 5.53 16.34 -41.43
C ASN A 3 4.99 17.15 -40.25
N LEU A 4 4.23 16.52 -39.36
CA LEU A 4 3.55 17.21 -38.25
C LEU A 4 3.66 16.37 -36.97
N LYS A 5 3.89 17.01 -35.82
CA LYS A 5 3.72 16.42 -34.49
C LYS A 5 2.42 16.96 -33.88
N ILE A 6 1.46 16.08 -33.61
CA ILE A 6 0.16 16.44 -33.01
C ILE A 6 0.09 15.84 -31.62
N ALA A 7 -0.31 16.63 -30.63
CA ALA A 7 -0.37 16.20 -29.24
C ALA A 7 -1.72 16.53 -28.60
N THR A 8 -2.08 15.75 -27.57
CA THR A 8 -3.15 16.07 -26.63
C THR A 8 -2.62 16.11 -25.21
N PHE A 9 -3.09 17.06 -24.41
CA PHE A 9 -2.66 17.22 -23.04
C PHE A 9 -3.77 17.82 -22.16
N ASN A 10 -4.30 17.00 -21.26
CA ASN A 10 -5.13 17.50 -20.16
C ASN A 10 -4.21 18.20 -19.13
N VAL A 11 -4.31 19.53 -19.06
CA VAL A 11 -3.43 20.37 -18.22
C VAL A 11 -3.94 20.53 -16.80
N ASN A 12 -5.14 20.01 -16.47
CA ASN A 12 -5.75 20.11 -15.14
C ASN A 12 -5.73 21.56 -14.59
N GLY A 13 -6.11 22.52 -15.43
CA GLY A 13 -6.13 23.95 -15.14
C GLY A 13 -4.94 24.72 -15.71
N ILE A 14 -5.15 25.35 -16.87
CA ILE A 14 -4.11 26.03 -17.64
C ILE A 14 -3.39 27.12 -16.83
N GLY A 15 -4.11 27.90 -16.02
CA GLY A 15 -3.50 28.98 -15.26
C GLY A 15 -2.55 28.52 -14.14
N ALA A 16 -2.69 27.30 -13.59
CA ALA A 16 -1.71 26.78 -12.61
C ALA A 16 -0.53 26.08 -13.27
N ARG A 17 -0.74 25.51 -14.47
CA ARG A 17 0.22 24.65 -15.16
C ARG A 17 0.81 25.31 -16.40
N LEU A 18 0.58 26.61 -16.59
CA LEU A 18 1.16 27.37 -17.70
C LEU A 18 2.70 27.25 -17.74
N PRO A 19 3.45 27.30 -16.62
CA PRO A 19 4.89 27.08 -16.66
C PRO A 19 5.28 25.69 -17.19
N ASN A 20 4.62 24.63 -16.72
CA ASN A 20 4.88 23.26 -17.20
C ASN A 20 4.51 23.12 -18.70
N LEU A 21 3.40 23.74 -19.12
CA LEU A 21 2.98 23.75 -20.52
C LEU A 21 4.01 24.46 -21.40
N LEU A 22 4.45 25.66 -21.01
CA LEU A 22 5.45 26.42 -21.76
C LEU A 22 6.79 25.68 -21.84
N GLN A 23 7.24 25.06 -20.74
CA GLN A 23 8.46 24.25 -20.72
C GLN A 23 8.37 23.05 -21.68
N TRP A 24 7.21 22.39 -21.72
CA TRP A 24 6.99 21.28 -22.64
C TRP A 24 6.89 21.75 -24.09
N LEU A 25 6.19 22.85 -24.37
CA LEU A 25 6.10 23.43 -25.72
C LEU A 25 7.47 23.85 -26.25
N ASP A 26 8.31 24.48 -25.41
CA ASP A 26 9.66 24.89 -25.77
C ASP A 26 10.55 23.68 -26.14
N LYS A 27 10.46 22.60 -25.36
CA LYS A 27 11.29 21.40 -25.53
C LYS A 27 10.81 20.49 -26.66
N GLU A 28 9.52 20.17 -26.70
CA GLU A 28 8.96 19.13 -27.56
C GLU A 28 8.37 19.67 -28.86
N GLN A 29 8.11 20.98 -28.91
CA GLN A 29 7.64 21.77 -30.05
C GLN A 29 6.63 21.07 -30.98
N PRO A 30 5.51 20.55 -30.44
CA PRO A 30 4.44 20.00 -31.27
C PRO A 30 3.88 21.06 -32.22
N ASP A 31 3.46 20.67 -33.42
CA ASP A 31 2.86 21.58 -34.40
C ASP A 31 1.40 21.90 -34.06
N ILE A 32 0.69 20.94 -33.46
CA ILE A 32 -0.71 21.05 -33.06
C ILE A 32 -0.88 20.48 -31.65
N VAL A 33 -1.55 21.21 -30.76
CA VAL A 33 -1.83 20.74 -29.40
C VAL A 33 -3.30 20.89 -29.04
N CYS A 34 -3.93 19.80 -28.65
CA CYS A 34 -5.26 19.79 -28.04
C CYS A 34 -5.12 19.85 -26.52
N LEU A 35 -5.58 20.92 -25.89
CA LEU A 35 -5.60 21.07 -24.43
C LEU A 35 -6.99 20.77 -23.86
N GLN A 36 -7.03 20.08 -22.71
CA GLN A 36 -8.26 19.79 -21.98
C GLN A 36 -8.20 20.30 -20.54
N GLU A 37 -9.38 20.39 -19.92
CA GLU A 37 -9.58 20.78 -18.53
C GLU A 37 -8.95 22.14 -18.20
N LEU A 38 -9.21 23.15 -19.02
CA LEU A 38 -8.60 24.49 -18.89
C LEU A 38 -8.89 25.17 -17.54
N LYS A 39 -10.07 24.92 -16.94
CA LYS A 39 -10.53 25.54 -15.66
C LYS A 39 -10.43 27.07 -15.67
N GLY A 40 -10.67 27.69 -16.83
CA GLY A 40 -10.65 29.13 -17.02
C GLY A 40 -11.68 29.51 -18.07
N LYS A 41 -12.40 30.61 -17.86
CA LYS A 41 -13.25 31.23 -18.91
C LYS A 41 -12.36 31.76 -20.02
N ASP A 42 -12.91 31.99 -21.22
CA ASP A 42 -12.18 32.55 -22.38
C ASP A 42 -11.27 33.74 -22.00
N LYS A 43 -11.76 34.70 -21.20
CA LYS A 43 -10.98 35.88 -20.76
C LYS A 43 -9.74 35.58 -19.91
N ALA A 44 -9.65 34.40 -19.29
CA ALA A 44 -8.55 33.99 -18.44
C ALA A 44 -7.58 33.03 -19.16
N PHE A 45 -7.80 32.79 -20.46
CA PHE A 45 -6.92 31.97 -21.26
C PHE A 45 -5.62 32.76 -21.55
N PRO A 46 -4.43 32.18 -21.29
CA PRO A 46 -3.13 32.85 -21.45
C PRO A 46 -2.70 32.87 -22.93
N ALA A 47 -3.50 33.50 -23.79
CA ALA A 47 -3.22 33.58 -25.23
C ALA A 47 -1.90 34.31 -25.49
N ALA A 48 -1.65 35.43 -24.82
CA ALA A 48 -0.45 36.23 -25.02
C ALA A 48 0.84 35.47 -24.72
N GLU A 49 0.87 34.67 -23.65
CA GLU A 49 2.03 33.85 -23.29
C GLU A 49 2.26 32.70 -24.27
N LEU A 50 1.20 32.12 -24.82
CA LEU A 50 1.29 31.05 -25.82
C LEU A 50 1.67 31.60 -27.21
N GLU A 51 1.12 32.75 -27.59
CA GLU A 51 1.52 33.49 -28.78
C GLU A 51 3.00 33.89 -28.71
N ALA A 52 3.48 34.34 -27.54
CA ALA A 52 4.89 34.63 -27.31
C ALA A 52 5.78 33.37 -27.42
N ALA A 53 5.23 32.18 -27.17
CA ALA A 53 5.90 30.90 -27.40
C ALA A 53 5.78 30.39 -28.85
N GLY A 54 5.16 31.16 -29.75
CA GLY A 54 5.02 30.82 -31.17
C GLY A 54 3.75 30.05 -31.53
N TYR A 55 2.72 30.06 -30.66
CA TYR A 55 1.49 29.30 -30.86
C TYR A 55 0.26 30.21 -31.03
N GLY A 56 -0.39 30.12 -32.19
CA GLY A 56 -1.75 30.64 -32.38
C GLY A 56 -2.77 29.77 -31.64
N CYS A 57 -3.84 30.39 -31.16
CA CYS A 57 -4.68 29.81 -30.11
C CYS A 57 -6.18 29.94 -30.41
N LEU A 58 -6.90 28.81 -30.40
CA LEU A 58 -8.36 28.80 -30.39
C LEU A 58 -8.84 28.08 -29.14
N HIS A 59 -9.77 28.67 -28.39
CA HIS A 59 -10.20 28.12 -27.11
C HIS A 59 -11.71 28.24 -26.87
N HIS A 60 -12.21 27.32 -26.07
CA HIS A 60 -13.54 27.33 -25.50
C HIS A 60 -13.43 26.97 -24.02
N GLY A 61 -13.31 28.00 -23.19
CA GLY A 61 -13.04 27.92 -21.76
C GLY A 61 -14.30 28.06 -20.89
N GLN A 62 -14.26 27.41 -19.73
CA GLN A 62 -15.29 27.48 -18.70
C GLN A 62 -14.65 27.45 -17.31
N ALA A 63 -15.27 28.14 -16.34
CA ALA A 63 -14.66 28.42 -15.04
C ALA A 63 -14.42 27.21 -14.13
N ALA A 64 -15.08 26.07 -14.37
CA ALA A 64 -14.97 24.90 -13.49
C ALA A 64 -14.98 23.60 -14.29
N TRP A 65 -13.93 22.80 -14.08
CA TRP A 65 -13.75 21.42 -14.56
C TRP A 65 -13.81 21.17 -16.07
N ASN A 66 -14.10 22.18 -16.90
CA ASN A 66 -14.24 22.05 -18.34
C ASN A 66 -13.31 23.02 -19.08
N GLY A 67 -13.36 22.96 -20.40
CA GLY A 67 -12.65 23.84 -21.31
C GLY A 67 -11.69 23.07 -22.19
N VAL A 68 -11.63 23.45 -23.46
CA VAL A 68 -10.76 22.87 -24.48
C VAL A 68 -10.09 23.97 -25.30
N ALA A 69 -8.88 23.72 -25.78
CA ALA A 69 -8.18 24.61 -26.71
C ALA A 69 -7.40 23.84 -27.76
N ILE A 70 -7.22 24.45 -28.92
CA ILE A 70 -6.32 24.00 -29.99
C ILE A 70 -5.24 25.06 -30.13
N LEU A 71 -3.98 24.64 -29.98
CA LEU A 71 -2.81 25.46 -30.27
C LEU A 71 -2.21 25.03 -31.61
N ALA A 72 -1.71 25.98 -32.37
CA ALA A 72 -1.04 25.73 -33.63
C ALA A 72 0.29 26.51 -33.70
N ARG A 73 1.39 25.80 -33.90
CA ARG A 73 2.70 26.44 -34.04
C ARG A 73 2.76 27.23 -35.35
N ASP A 74 3.27 28.45 -35.28
CA ASP A 74 3.48 29.37 -36.40
C ASP A 74 2.24 29.59 -37.30
N SER A 75 1.04 29.41 -36.76
CA SER A 75 -0.21 29.61 -37.50
C SER A 75 -1.40 29.81 -36.56
N GLU A 76 -2.49 30.39 -37.07
CA GLU A 76 -3.75 30.50 -36.33
C GLU A 76 -4.71 29.35 -36.69
N PRO A 77 -5.27 28.63 -35.70
CA PRO A 77 -6.29 27.62 -35.95
C PRO A 77 -7.56 28.23 -36.54
N LEU A 78 -8.06 27.66 -37.64
CA LEU A 78 -9.31 28.10 -38.27
C LEU A 78 -10.50 27.35 -37.68
N LEU A 79 -11.31 28.05 -36.88
CA LEU A 79 -12.51 27.48 -36.25
C LEU A 79 -13.48 26.88 -37.29
N ILE A 80 -13.90 25.64 -37.06
CA ILE A 80 -14.97 24.96 -37.80
C ILE A 80 -16.22 24.86 -36.92
N HIS A 81 -16.10 24.27 -35.73
CA HIS A 81 -17.18 24.13 -34.76
C HIS A 81 -16.73 24.49 -33.33
N LYS A 82 -17.57 25.22 -32.59
CA LYS A 82 -17.41 25.49 -31.16
C LYS A 82 -18.59 24.84 -30.44
N GLY A 83 -18.32 23.78 -29.66
CA GLY A 83 -19.36 22.88 -29.14
C GLY A 83 -19.60 21.67 -30.05
N LEU A 84 -20.16 20.59 -29.47
CA LEU A 84 -20.38 19.33 -30.17
C LEU A 84 -21.72 19.38 -30.92
N PRO A 85 -21.75 19.11 -32.24
CA PRO A 85 -23.01 19.08 -33.01
C PRO A 85 -24.03 18.08 -32.45
N GLY A 86 -25.32 18.45 -32.44
CA GLY A 86 -26.40 17.67 -31.84
C GLY A 86 -26.54 17.83 -30.31
N ALA A 87 -25.66 18.61 -29.69
CA ALA A 87 -25.70 18.96 -28.27
C ALA A 87 -25.74 20.49 -28.07
N GLU A 88 -26.56 21.20 -28.86
CA GLU A 88 -26.61 22.67 -28.90
C GLU A 88 -27.02 23.30 -27.57
N ASP A 89 -27.83 22.58 -26.78
CA ASP A 89 -28.25 22.99 -25.43
C ASP A 89 -27.19 22.70 -24.35
N ASP A 90 -26.06 22.06 -24.71
CA ASP A 90 -25.02 21.73 -23.75
C ASP A 90 -24.19 22.96 -23.37
N SER A 91 -24.41 23.42 -22.14
CA SER A 91 -23.64 24.52 -21.54
C SER A 91 -22.18 24.19 -21.21
N GLN A 92 -21.71 22.95 -21.43
CA GLN A 92 -20.36 22.52 -21.08
C GLN A 92 -19.38 22.63 -22.25
N SER A 93 -18.31 23.42 -22.06
CA SER A 93 -17.26 23.64 -23.05
C SER A 93 -16.34 22.43 -23.16
N ARG A 94 -16.74 21.43 -23.96
CA ARG A 94 -16.07 20.12 -24.06
C ARG A 94 -15.57 19.74 -25.45
N TYR A 95 -15.92 20.51 -26.48
CA TYR A 95 -15.57 20.21 -27.86
C TYR A 95 -15.21 21.47 -28.64
N LEU A 96 -14.15 21.38 -29.43
CA LEU A 96 -13.69 22.42 -30.33
C LEU A 96 -13.12 21.75 -31.57
N GLU A 97 -13.47 22.24 -32.75
CA GLU A 97 -13.02 21.72 -34.03
C GLU A 97 -12.40 22.84 -34.86
N ALA A 98 -11.21 22.59 -35.41
CA ALA A 98 -10.51 23.57 -36.24
C ALA A 98 -9.71 22.91 -37.36
N ALA A 99 -9.50 23.64 -38.45
CA ALA A 99 -8.51 23.29 -39.46
C ALA A 99 -7.15 23.90 -39.11
N VAL A 100 -6.11 23.08 -39.06
CA VAL A 100 -4.73 23.48 -38.75
C VAL A 100 -3.77 22.71 -39.64
N HIS A 101 -2.85 23.39 -40.32
CA HIS A 101 -1.84 22.77 -41.21
C HIS A 101 -2.41 21.74 -42.21
N GLY A 102 -3.65 21.96 -42.68
CA GLY A 102 -4.35 21.07 -43.62
C GLY A 102 -4.94 19.80 -42.99
N VAL A 103 -5.05 19.73 -41.66
CA VAL A 103 -5.69 18.67 -40.88
C VAL A 103 -6.89 19.24 -40.14
N VAL A 104 -8.03 18.55 -40.15
CA VAL A 104 -9.16 18.85 -39.28
C VAL A 104 -8.91 18.21 -37.91
N VAL A 105 -8.98 19.01 -36.86
CA VAL A 105 -8.64 18.61 -35.49
C VAL A 105 -9.87 18.79 -34.63
N GLY A 106 -10.43 17.68 -34.13
CA GLY A 106 -11.46 17.68 -33.11
C GLY A 106 -10.84 17.51 -31.73
N CYS A 107 -10.74 18.59 -30.96
CA CYS A 107 -10.28 18.59 -29.57
C CYS A 107 -11.46 18.34 -28.64
N LEU A 108 -11.38 17.29 -27.82
CA LEU A 108 -12.48 16.88 -26.94
C LEU A 108 -12.08 16.62 -25.49
N TYR A 109 -13.02 16.86 -24.58
CA TYR A 109 -12.93 16.50 -23.16
C TYR A 109 -14.22 15.81 -22.72
N LEU A 110 -14.23 14.48 -22.84
CA LEU A 110 -15.41 13.66 -22.61
C LEU A 110 -15.80 13.69 -21.12
N PRO A 111 -17.09 13.77 -20.76
CA PRO A 111 -17.50 13.79 -19.35
C PRO A 111 -17.01 12.59 -18.53
N ASN A 112 -16.47 12.83 -17.33
CA ASN A 112 -15.98 11.76 -16.45
C ASN A 112 -17.07 10.74 -16.06
N GLY A 113 -18.25 11.23 -15.65
CA GLY A 113 -19.45 10.42 -15.38
C GLY A 113 -19.62 9.94 -13.93
N ASN A 114 -18.67 10.14 -13.02
CA ASN A 114 -18.82 9.72 -11.62
C ASN A 114 -19.72 10.64 -10.77
N PRO A 115 -20.49 10.09 -9.81
CA PRO A 115 -20.62 8.67 -9.48
C PRO A 115 -21.55 7.91 -10.45
N GLN A 116 -21.32 6.59 -10.55
CA GLN A 116 -22.15 5.63 -11.30
C GLN A 116 -22.88 4.68 -10.33
N PRO A 117 -24.18 4.39 -10.51
CA PRO A 117 -25.13 5.04 -11.43
C PRO A 117 -25.54 6.44 -10.98
N GLY A 118 -26.02 7.25 -11.93
CA GLY A 118 -26.64 8.54 -11.65
C GLY A 118 -26.64 9.53 -12.82
N PRO A 119 -27.23 10.72 -12.63
CA PRO A 119 -27.43 11.71 -13.69
C PRO A 119 -26.15 12.15 -14.44
N LYS A 120 -24.99 12.08 -13.77
CA LYS A 120 -23.70 12.39 -14.39
C LYS A 120 -23.24 11.32 -15.37
N PHE A 121 -23.50 10.05 -15.08
CA PHE A 121 -23.20 8.96 -16.00
C PHE A 121 -24.18 8.95 -17.17
N ASP A 122 -25.45 9.23 -16.93
CA ASP A 122 -26.45 9.38 -18.00
C ASP A 122 -26.07 10.51 -18.96
N TYR A 123 -25.62 11.65 -18.42
CA TYR A 123 -25.08 12.75 -19.22
C TYR A 123 -23.83 12.33 -20.01
N LYS A 124 -22.89 11.59 -19.40
CA LYS A 124 -21.72 11.06 -20.11
C LYS A 124 -22.11 10.23 -21.32
N LEU A 125 -23.01 9.26 -21.15
CA LEU A 125 -23.44 8.38 -22.23
C LEU A 125 -24.16 9.17 -23.33
N LYS A 126 -25.06 10.10 -22.96
CA LYS A 126 -25.75 10.96 -23.93
C LYS A 126 -24.76 11.80 -24.75
N TRP A 127 -23.79 12.42 -24.08
CA TRP A 127 -22.75 13.22 -24.75
C TRP A 127 -21.91 12.35 -25.70
N PHE A 128 -21.59 11.13 -25.29
CA PHE A 128 -20.83 10.17 -26.11
C PHE A 128 -21.62 9.75 -27.36
N GLU A 129 -22.93 9.55 -27.27
CA GLU A 129 -23.76 9.26 -28.46
C GLU A 129 -23.73 10.41 -29.48
N HIS A 130 -23.79 11.66 -29.03
CA HIS A 130 -23.61 12.82 -29.92
C HIS A 130 -22.22 12.81 -30.57
N LEU A 131 -21.17 12.41 -29.83
CA LEU A 131 -19.83 12.30 -30.38
C LEU A 131 -19.75 11.19 -31.44
N ILE A 132 -20.34 10.02 -31.19
CA ILE A 132 -20.36 8.90 -32.14
C ILE A 132 -21.05 9.32 -33.45
N GLU A 133 -22.16 10.05 -33.37
CA GLU A 133 -22.88 10.53 -34.55
C GLU A 133 -22.04 11.55 -35.35
N HIS A 134 -21.51 12.57 -34.69
CA HIS A 134 -20.66 13.58 -35.34
C HIS A 134 -19.38 12.97 -35.92
N ALA A 135 -18.71 12.09 -35.17
CA ALA A 135 -17.48 11.43 -35.57
C ALA A 135 -17.66 10.59 -36.85
N ARG A 136 -18.86 10.06 -37.13
CA ARG A 136 -19.13 9.34 -38.38
C ARG A 136 -18.96 10.24 -39.60
N THR A 137 -19.37 11.50 -39.49
CA THR A 137 -19.22 12.49 -40.57
C THR A 137 -17.75 12.83 -40.81
N LEU A 138 -16.98 12.98 -39.72
CA LEU A 138 -15.55 13.25 -39.76
C LEU A 138 -14.73 12.06 -40.27
N GLN A 139 -15.13 10.85 -39.89
CA GLN A 139 -14.50 9.61 -40.34
C GLN A 139 -14.64 9.43 -41.86
N ALA A 140 -15.84 9.72 -42.39
CA ALA A 140 -16.17 9.64 -43.81
C ALA A 140 -15.61 10.79 -44.65
N SER A 141 -15.05 11.83 -44.01
CA SER A 141 -14.47 12.98 -44.69
C SER A 141 -13.27 12.59 -45.56
N GLU A 142 -13.18 13.18 -46.75
CA GLU A 142 -12.01 13.06 -47.63
C GLU A 142 -10.80 13.89 -47.14
N HIS A 143 -11.01 14.74 -46.13
CA HIS A 143 -9.94 15.49 -45.49
C HIS A 143 -9.22 14.64 -44.44
N PRO A 144 -7.93 14.91 -44.15
CA PRO A 144 -7.26 14.26 -43.03
C PRO A 144 -7.84 14.77 -41.70
N VAL A 145 -8.30 13.85 -40.84
CA VAL A 145 -8.95 14.20 -39.57
C VAL A 145 -8.32 13.46 -38.39
N VAL A 146 -8.12 14.17 -37.28
CA VAL A 146 -7.77 13.61 -35.98
C VAL A 146 -8.78 14.02 -34.91
N LEU A 147 -9.26 13.06 -34.12
CA LEU A 147 -9.95 13.33 -32.85
C LEU A 147 -8.96 13.11 -31.72
N ALA A 148 -8.68 14.16 -30.95
CA ALA A 148 -7.66 14.15 -29.90
C ALA A 148 -8.21 14.71 -28.59
N GLY A 149 -7.95 14.02 -27.48
CA GLY A 149 -8.46 14.47 -26.19
C GLY A 149 -8.39 13.43 -25.08
N ASP A 150 -8.86 13.84 -23.91
CA ASP A 150 -9.17 12.95 -22.77
C ASP A 150 -10.60 12.41 -22.96
N PHE A 151 -10.69 11.12 -23.24
CA PHE A 151 -11.95 10.42 -23.45
C PHE A 151 -12.58 9.94 -22.15
N ASN A 152 -11.93 10.06 -20.99
CA ASN A 152 -12.46 9.54 -19.71
C ASN A 152 -13.03 8.12 -19.85
N VAL A 153 -12.36 7.25 -20.61
CA VAL A 153 -12.74 5.86 -20.85
C VAL A 153 -11.47 5.03 -20.85
N VAL A 154 -11.46 3.94 -20.10
CA VAL A 154 -10.40 2.94 -20.15
C VAL A 154 -10.87 1.82 -21.09
N PRO A 155 -10.35 1.72 -22.33
CA PRO A 155 -10.95 0.85 -23.35
C PRO A 155 -10.97 -0.63 -22.96
N THR A 156 -9.87 -1.13 -22.39
CA THR A 156 -9.74 -2.54 -21.98
C THR A 156 -9.01 -2.68 -20.65
N ASP A 157 -9.01 -3.87 -20.06
CA ASP A 157 -8.22 -4.13 -18.84
C ASP A 157 -6.70 -4.06 -19.08
N PHE A 158 -6.27 -4.06 -20.35
CA PHE A 158 -4.87 -3.83 -20.71
C PHE A 158 -4.45 -2.36 -20.54
N ASP A 159 -5.42 -1.46 -20.48
CA ASP A 159 -5.24 0.00 -20.41
C ASP A 159 -5.22 0.54 -18.97
N ILE A 160 -5.09 -0.35 -17.97
CA ILE A 160 -5.06 -0.01 -16.53
C ILE A 160 -4.16 -0.97 -15.73
N TYR A 161 -3.47 -0.47 -14.72
CA TYR A 161 -2.53 -1.24 -13.89
C TYR A 161 -3.19 -2.26 -12.93
N ASN A 162 -4.33 -1.92 -12.32
CA ASN A 162 -5.12 -2.80 -11.45
C ASN A 162 -6.60 -2.36 -11.42
N THR A 163 -7.49 -3.24 -11.88
CA THR A 163 -8.91 -2.92 -12.04
C THR A 163 -9.70 -2.91 -10.73
N ARG A 164 -9.24 -3.58 -9.66
CA ARG A 164 -10.08 -3.84 -8.47
C ARG A 164 -10.57 -2.58 -7.77
N SER A 165 -9.73 -1.55 -7.65
CA SER A 165 -10.10 -0.27 -7.02
C SER A 165 -10.98 0.62 -7.91
N TRP A 166 -11.03 0.33 -9.21
CA TRP A 166 -11.72 1.13 -10.23
C TRP A 166 -13.03 0.50 -10.71
N LEU A 167 -13.44 -0.66 -10.17
CA LEU A 167 -14.64 -1.38 -10.61
C LEU A 167 -15.94 -0.57 -10.52
N LYS A 168 -16.00 0.41 -9.61
CA LYS A 168 -17.17 1.30 -9.44
C LYS A 168 -17.03 2.63 -10.21
N ASP A 169 -15.91 2.83 -10.88
CA ASP A 169 -15.64 4.07 -11.60
C ASP A 169 -16.32 4.07 -12.97
N ALA A 170 -16.94 5.21 -13.33
CA ALA A 170 -17.58 5.45 -14.62
C ALA A 170 -16.67 5.17 -15.83
N LEU A 171 -15.35 5.28 -15.70
CA LEU A 171 -14.37 5.05 -16.78
C LEU A 171 -14.30 3.58 -17.23
N LEU A 172 -14.56 2.63 -16.33
CA LEU A 172 -14.44 1.18 -16.58
C LEU A 172 -15.79 0.50 -16.84
N GLN A 173 -16.90 1.24 -16.75
CA GLN A 173 -18.22 0.65 -16.88
C GLN A 173 -18.43 0.09 -18.28
N PRO A 174 -19.09 -1.08 -18.41
CA PRO A 174 -19.34 -1.71 -19.71
C PRO A 174 -19.95 -0.75 -20.75
N GLN A 175 -20.88 0.11 -20.33
CA GLN A 175 -21.53 1.08 -21.22
C GLN A 175 -20.55 2.12 -21.78
N SER A 176 -19.59 2.60 -20.97
CA SER A 176 -18.57 3.54 -21.44
C SER A 176 -17.59 2.88 -22.43
N ARG A 177 -17.20 1.62 -22.16
CA ARG A 177 -16.35 0.83 -23.06
C ARG A 177 -17.05 0.50 -24.37
N GLU A 178 -18.35 0.20 -24.31
CA GLU A 178 -19.17 -0.09 -25.50
C GLU A 178 -19.31 1.12 -26.42
N CYS A 179 -19.56 2.33 -25.87
CA CYS A 179 -19.58 3.56 -26.67
C CYS A 179 -18.23 3.80 -27.36
N TYR A 180 -17.11 3.59 -26.66
CA TYR A 180 -15.78 3.75 -27.25
C TYR A 180 -15.50 2.70 -28.35
N GLN A 181 -15.90 1.44 -28.13
CA GLN A 181 -15.77 0.40 -29.16
C GLN A 181 -16.61 0.73 -30.40
N ARG A 182 -17.86 1.19 -30.23
CA ARG A 182 -18.73 1.64 -31.34
C ARG A 182 -18.13 2.81 -32.12
N LEU A 183 -17.39 3.71 -31.46
CA LEU A 183 -16.64 4.76 -32.13
C LEU A 183 -15.54 4.15 -33.01
N LEU A 184 -14.73 3.23 -32.48
CA LEU A 184 -13.67 2.56 -33.25
C LEU A 184 -14.23 1.72 -34.42
N ASP A 185 -15.37 1.08 -34.24
CA ASP A 185 -16.04 0.25 -35.27
C ASP A 185 -16.43 1.05 -36.53
N GLN A 186 -16.44 2.39 -36.46
CA GLN A 186 -16.58 3.25 -37.64
C GLN A 186 -15.34 3.21 -38.56
N GLY A 187 -14.22 2.65 -38.10
CA GLY A 187 -12.95 2.59 -38.84
C GLY A 187 -11.94 3.67 -38.45
N TRP A 188 -12.04 4.22 -37.24
CA TRP A 188 -11.01 5.09 -36.67
C TRP A 188 -9.78 4.28 -36.25
N VAL A 189 -8.58 4.80 -36.50
CA VAL A 189 -7.32 4.20 -36.03
C VAL A 189 -6.90 4.85 -34.71
N ASP A 190 -6.98 4.12 -33.60
CA ASP A 190 -6.35 4.51 -32.33
C ASP A 190 -4.83 4.45 -32.48
N SER A 191 -4.20 5.61 -32.71
CA SER A 191 -2.80 5.73 -33.12
C SER A 191 -1.80 5.08 -32.15
N VAL A 192 -1.98 5.28 -30.85
CA VAL A 192 -1.10 4.71 -29.82
C VAL A 192 -1.25 3.19 -29.79
N ARG A 193 -2.49 2.68 -29.75
CA ARG A 193 -2.74 1.24 -29.75
C ARG A 193 -2.37 0.57 -31.08
N HIS A 194 -2.44 1.30 -32.20
CA HIS A 194 -2.05 0.81 -33.52
C HIS A 194 -0.53 0.59 -33.63
N LEU A 195 0.26 1.53 -33.11
CA LEU A 195 1.73 1.41 -33.13
C LEU A 195 2.26 0.52 -32.02
N TYR A 196 1.61 0.52 -30.87
CA TYR A 196 2.00 -0.23 -29.68
C TYR A 196 0.88 -1.20 -29.23
N PRO A 197 0.50 -2.19 -30.06
CA PRO A 197 -0.61 -3.09 -29.77
C PRO A 197 -0.41 -3.90 -28.49
N GLU A 198 0.84 -4.24 -28.17
CA GLU A 198 1.21 -5.11 -27.05
C GLU A 198 1.90 -4.37 -25.90
N GLU A 199 2.12 -3.05 -26.00
CA GLU A 199 2.71 -2.27 -24.91
C GLU A 199 1.61 -1.66 -24.03
N ARG A 200 1.88 -1.63 -22.71
CA ARG A 200 1.06 -0.91 -21.76
C ARG A 200 1.51 0.54 -21.70
N VAL A 201 0.88 1.37 -22.51
CA VAL A 201 1.09 2.81 -22.51
C VAL A 201 0.03 3.45 -21.61
N TYR A 202 0.46 4.17 -20.57
CA TYR A 202 -0.43 4.96 -19.73
C TYR A 202 -0.28 6.44 -20.06
N THR A 203 -1.35 7.21 -19.89
CA THR A 203 -1.41 8.66 -20.15
C THR A 203 -1.81 9.43 -18.90
N PHE A 204 -2.29 8.74 -17.86
CA PHE A 204 -2.77 9.30 -16.60
C PHE A 204 -2.25 8.52 -15.38
N TRP A 205 -1.84 9.23 -14.32
CA TRP A 205 -1.45 8.69 -13.02
C TRP A 205 -1.92 9.60 -11.89
N ASP A 206 -2.80 9.06 -11.03
CA ASP A 206 -3.30 9.79 -9.87
C ASP A 206 -2.17 10.16 -8.87
N TYR A 207 -2.45 11.13 -7.99
CA TYR A 207 -1.47 11.65 -7.03
C TYR A 207 -1.23 10.74 -5.81
N PHE A 208 -1.95 9.63 -5.67
CA PHE A 208 -1.93 8.79 -4.48
C PHE A 208 -0.99 7.59 -4.64
N ARG A 209 -0.61 6.98 -3.50
CA ARG A 209 0.05 5.65 -3.42
C ARG A 209 1.33 5.49 -4.26
N GLN A 210 1.96 6.60 -4.63
CA GLN A 210 3.12 6.64 -5.52
C GLN A 210 2.83 5.97 -6.89
N HIS A 211 1.62 6.15 -7.44
CA HIS A 211 1.22 5.54 -8.71
C HIS A 211 2.09 5.99 -9.88
N TRP A 212 2.55 7.25 -9.90
CA TRP A 212 3.54 7.71 -10.86
C TRP A 212 4.86 6.91 -10.76
N GLN A 213 5.44 6.80 -9.55
CA GLN A 213 6.72 6.12 -9.34
C GLN A 213 6.65 4.61 -9.61
N LYS A 214 5.47 4.00 -9.48
CA LYS A 214 5.22 2.58 -9.77
C LYS A 214 4.70 2.33 -11.18
N ASN A 215 4.64 3.36 -12.02
CA ASN A 215 4.01 3.36 -13.33
C ASN A 215 2.63 2.68 -13.34
N SER A 216 1.81 2.99 -12.34
CA SER A 216 0.48 2.43 -12.11
C SER A 216 -0.60 3.40 -12.63
N GLY A 217 -0.81 3.43 -13.95
CA GLY A 217 -1.63 4.44 -14.62
C GLY A 217 -2.85 3.91 -15.38
N LEU A 218 -3.50 4.83 -16.09
CA LEU A 218 -4.61 4.59 -17.03
C LEU A 218 -4.26 5.14 -18.42
N ARG A 219 -4.76 4.51 -19.48
CA ARG A 219 -4.77 5.10 -20.84
C ARG A 219 -6.17 5.63 -21.14
N ILE A 220 -6.29 6.95 -21.09
CA ILE A 220 -7.57 7.66 -21.31
C ILE A 220 -7.45 8.84 -22.28
N ASP A 221 -6.22 9.23 -22.63
CA ASP A 221 -5.93 10.23 -23.66
C ASP A 221 -5.66 9.51 -24.99
N HIS A 222 -6.40 9.88 -26.04
CA HIS A 222 -6.33 9.20 -27.33
C HIS A 222 -6.24 10.18 -28.49
N LEU A 223 -5.56 9.75 -29.56
CA LEU A 223 -5.57 10.41 -30.87
C LEU A 223 -6.08 9.41 -31.92
N LEU A 224 -7.30 9.60 -32.39
CA LEU A 224 -7.97 8.74 -33.36
C LEU A 224 -7.84 9.34 -34.76
N LEU A 225 -7.37 8.55 -35.73
CA LEU A 225 -7.13 9.01 -37.10
C LEU A 225 -8.15 8.43 -38.06
N ASN A 226 -8.66 9.26 -38.97
CA ASN A 226 -9.52 8.77 -40.05
C ASN A 226 -8.67 8.04 -41.12
N PRO A 227 -9.29 7.30 -42.05
CA PRO A 227 -8.58 6.52 -43.06
C PRO A 227 -7.67 7.33 -43.99
N VAL A 228 -7.92 8.63 -44.12
CA VAL A 228 -7.09 9.54 -44.93
C VAL A 228 -5.78 9.87 -44.20
N LEU A 229 -5.85 10.12 -42.89
CA LEU A 229 -4.71 10.51 -42.07
C LEU A 229 -3.89 9.31 -41.57
N ALA A 230 -4.53 8.18 -41.27
CA ALA A 230 -3.87 7.00 -40.71
C ALA A 230 -2.63 6.50 -41.51
N PRO A 231 -2.62 6.45 -42.86
CA PRO A 231 -1.45 6.05 -43.64
C PRO A 231 -0.24 6.99 -43.54
N HIS A 232 -0.39 8.14 -42.88
CA HIS A 232 0.69 9.08 -42.63
C HIS A 232 1.28 8.97 -41.22
N LEU A 233 0.67 8.15 -40.35
CA LEU A 233 1.17 7.87 -39.00
C LEU A 233 2.57 7.24 -39.09
N LYS A 234 3.54 7.90 -38.45
CA LYS A 234 4.94 7.49 -38.41
C LYS A 234 5.34 7.00 -37.02
N ASN A 235 4.95 7.73 -35.98
CA ASN A 235 5.28 7.41 -34.59
C ASN A 235 4.20 7.91 -33.63
N ALA A 236 4.21 7.43 -32.39
CA ALA A 236 3.37 7.94 -31.30
C ALA A 236 4.14 7.84 -29.98
N GLY A 237 3.67 8.49 -28.93
CA GLY A 237 4.32 8.41 -27.64
C GLY A 237 3.60 9.18 -26.54
N VAL A 238 4.17 9.09 -25.35
CA VAL A 238 3.75 9.85 -24.16
C VAL A 238 4.98 10.51 -23.56
N ASP A 239 4.95 11.82 -23.40
CA ASP A 239 6.02 12.59 -22.77
C ASP A 239 5.89 12.48 -21.24
N ALA A 240 6.04 11.26 -20.73
CA ALA A 240 5.80 10.92 -19.33
C ALA A 240 6.68 11.73 -18.38
N TRP A 241 7.85 12.20 -18.83
CA TRP A 241 8.73 13.07 -18.03
C TRP A 241 8.01 14.31 -17.48
N VAL A 242 7.02 14.85 -18.22
CA VAL A 242 6.22 16.01 -17.78
C VAL A 242 5.46 15.70 -16.49
N ARG A 243 5.00 14.45 -16.30
CA ARG A 243 4.32 14.00 -15.07
C ARG A 243 5.26 13.96 -13.86
N GLY A 244 6.57 13.87 -14.08
CA GLY A 244 7.61 13.88 -13.04
C GLY A 244 7.94 15.27 -12.49
N GLU A 245 7.49 16.33 -13.16
CA GLU A 245 7.79 17.72 -12.78
C GLU A 245 6.97 18.19 -11.56
N GLU A 246 7.47 19.23 -10.89
CA GLU A 246 6.74 19.86 -9.79
C GLU A 246 5.44 20.50 -10.29
N HIS A 247 4.34 20.34 -9.53
CA HIS A 247 3.00 20.82 -9.87
C HIS A 247 2.41 20.29 -11.19
N ALA A 248 3.00 19.24 -11.77
CA ALA A 248 2.54 18.61 -13.00
C ALA A 248 1.07 18.16 -12.93
N SER A 249 0.45 18.09 -14.12
CA SER A 249 -0.85 17.44 -14.29
C SER A 249 -0.76 15.96 -13.94
N ASP A 250 -1.88 15.35 -13.55
CA ASP A 250 -2.02 13.89 -13.43
C ASP A 250 -2.04 13.20 -14.79
N HIS A 251 -2.16 13.95 -15.89
CA HIS A 251 -1.94 13.47 -17.25
C HIS A 251 -0.53 13.82 -17.76
N ALA A 252 -0.06 13.06 -18.74
CA ALA A 252 1.11 13.39 -19.54
C ALA A 252 0.72 13.66 -21.01
N PRO A 253 1.43 14.56 -21.72
CA PRO A 253 1.14 14.82 -23.12
C PRO A 253 1.30 13.55 -23.96
N THR A 254 0.26 13.22 -24.72
CA THR A 254 0.24 12.07 -25.64
C THR A 254 0.28 12.59 -27.06
N TRP A 255 1.17 12.06 -27.90
CA TRP A 255 1.44 12.64 -29.21
C TRP A 255 1.60 11.60 -30.32
N ILE A 256 1.48 12.08 -31.55
CA ILE A 256 1.76 11.36 -32.80
C ILE A 256 2.67 12.18 -33.70
N GLU A 257 3.50 11.50 -34.49
CA GLU A 257 4.22 12.07 -35.61
C GLU A 257 3.62 11.59 -36.92
N LEU A 258 3.39 12.53 -37.83
CA LEU A 258 2.90 12.32 -39.17
C LEU A 258 4.01 12.62 -40.19
N SER A 259 4.03 11.84 -41.26
CA SER A 259 4.96 11.99 -42.37
C SER A 259 4.28 12.48 -43.63
N SER A 260 4.94 13.40 -44.34
CA SER A 260 4.56 13.86 -45.67
C SER A 260 4.48 12.74 -46.72
N ARG A 261 5.27 11.69 -46.55
CA ARG A 261 5.17 10.45 -47.33
C ARG A 261 4.25 9.47 -46.63
N LYS A 262 3.31 8.88 -47.38
CA LYS A 262 2.53 7.72 -46.91
C LYS A 262 3.51 6.63 -46.46
N THR A 263 3.33 6.11 -45.26
CA THR A 263 4.08 4.93 -44.85
C THR A 263 3.66 3.80 -45.79
N ARG A 264 4.63 3.28 -46.56
CA ARG A 264 4.42 2.08 -47.36
C ARG A 264 3.93 1.04 -46.36
N ALA A 265 2.73 0.48 -46.55
CA ALA A 265 2.18 -0.53 -45.65
C ALA A 265 3.29 -1.56 -45.41
N LYS A 266 3.94 -1.47 -44.25
CA LYS A 266 4.86 -2.50 -43.82
C LYS A 266 3.93 -3.69 -43.68
N LYS A 267 4.08 -4.69 -44.56
CA LYS A 267 3.84 -6.06 -44.13
C LYS A 267 4.65 -6.16 -42.86
N THR A 268 3.96 -6.11 -41.74
CA THR A 268 4.54 -6.10 -40.41
C THR A 268 5.60 -7.19 -40.43
N PRO A 269 6.89 -6.88 -40.22
CA PRO A 269 7.78 -7.93 -39.79
C PRO A 269 7.08 -8.49 -38.56
N LYS A 270 6.76 -9.79 -38.54
CA LYS A 270 6.26 -10.41 -37.31
C LYS A 270 7.29 -10.09 -36.23
N ALA A 271 7.03 -9.07 -35.43
CA ALA A 271 7.65 -8.90 -34.14
C ALA A 271 7.35 -10.20 -33.42
N ASN A 272 8.41 -10.92 -33.06
CA ASN A 272 8.24 -12.20 -32.39
C ASN A 272 7.76 -11.86 -30.98
N LYS A 273 6.43 -11.79 -30.76
CA LYS A 273 5.77 -11.48 -29.46
C LYS A 273 6.38 -12.28 -28.30
N ALA A 274 7.00 -13.42 -28.61
CA ALA A 274 7.78 -14.24 -27.70
C ALA A 274 8.91 -13.48 -26.97
N LEU A 275 9.53 -12.45 -27.55
CA LEU A 275 10.67 -11.72 -26.97
C LEU A 275 10.29 -10.49 -26.15
N ASP A 276 9.00 -10.16 -26.04
CA ASP A 276 8.52 -8.93 -25.39
C ASP A 276 8.89 -8.90 -23.89
N GLU A 277 8.73 -10.03 -23.21
CA GLU A 277 9.14 -10.17 -21.80
C GLU A 277 10.68 -10.10 -21.65
N TYR A 278 11.43 -10.57 -22.64
CA TYR A 278 12.89 -10.48 -22.65
C TYR A 278 13.36 -9.03 -22.76
N HIS A 279 12.81 -8.25 -23.71
CA HIS A 279 13.16 -6.83 -23.85
C HIS A 279 12.73 -6.00 -22.65
N HIS A 280 11.55 -6.24 -22.06
CA HIS A 280 11.09 -5.51 -20.88
C HIS A 280 11.99 -5.70 -19.65
N LYS A 281 12.63 -6.88 -19.52
CA LYS A 281 13.50 -7.20 -18.38
C LYS A 281 14.91 -6.62 -18.50
N ARG A 282 15.33 -6.12 -19.68
CA ARG A 282 16.68 -5.62 -19.91
C ARG A 282 16.67 -4.14 -20.28
N ASP A 283 17.70 -3.46 -19.82
CA ASP A 283 18.07 -2.14 -20.31
C ASP A 283 19.32 -2.29 -21.18
N PHE A 284 19.14 -2.28 -22.50
CA PHE A 284 20.20 -2.56 -23.47
C PHE A 284 21.24 -1.44 -23.62
N ASP A 285 21.01 -0.29 -23.00
CA ASP A 285 22.02 0.77 -22.93
C ASP A 285 23.10 0.47 -21.89
N THR A 286 22.82 -0.47 -20.98
CA THR A 286 23.66 -0.77 -19.80
C THR A 286 24.05 -2.25 -19.69
N THR A 287 23.23 -3.19 -20.18
CA THR A 287 23.59 -4.61 -20.25
C THR A 287 24.35 -4.95 -21.54
N SER A 288 25.31 -5.89 -21.47
CA SER A 288 25.99 -6.44 -22.65
C SER A 288 25.18 -7.51 -23.39
N GLU A 289 23.97 -7.83 -22.90
CA GLU A 289 23.07 -8.81 -23.50
C GLU A 289 22.54 -8.33 -24.87
N PRO A 290 22.38 -9.22 -25.87
CA PRO A 290 21.94 -8.83 -27.21
C PRO A 290 20.46 -8.45 -27.24
N ALA A 291 20.12 -7.31 -27.84
CA ALA A 291 18.75 -6.82 -28.00
C ALA A 291 17.94 -7.56 -29.10
N GLY A 292 18.47 -8.63 -29.70
CA GLY A 292 17.84 -9.33 -30.81
C GLY A 292 17.92 -8.54 -32.12
N GLY A 293 19.08 -8.56 -32.77
CA GLY A 293 19.21 -7.99 -34.11
C GLY A 293 18.56 -8.89 -35.15
N ALA A 294 18.04 -8.31 -36.25
CA ALA A 294 17.67 -9.08 -37.44
C ALA A 294 18.94 -9.76 -37.99
N SER A 295 19.23 -10.97 -37.52
CA SER A 295 20.31 -11.78 -38.06
C SER A 295 20.01 -11.97 -39.54
N LYS A 296 20.90 -11.45 -40.40
CA LYS A 296 20.97 -11.88 -41.80
C LYS A 296 21.35 -13.35 -41.76
N GLY A 297 20.35 -14.23 -41.68
CA GLY A 297 20.58 -15.67 -41.68
C GLY A 297 21.38 -16.06 -42.91
N LYS A 298 22.61 -16.53 -42.71
CA LYS A 298 23.29 -17.36 -43.71
C LYS A 298 22.35 -18.55 -43.98
N LYS A 299 22.07 -18.82 -45.26
CA LYS A 299 21.31 -20.00 -45.70
C LYS A 299 21.85 -21.25 -44.98
N ARG A 300 21.04 -21.83 -44.07
CA ARG A 300 21.32 -23.15 -43.48
C ARG A 300 21.09 -24.21 -44.56
N THR A 301 21.97 -25.21 -44.60
CA THR A 301 22.05 -26.26 -45.62
C THR A 301 21.10 -27.45 -45.37
N GLU A 302 20.38 -27.50 -44.24
CA GLU A 302 19.53 -28.63 -43.84
C GLU A 302 18.14 -28.16 -43.36
N PRO A 303 17.02 -28.68 -43.89
CA PRO A 303 15.67 -28.15 -43.63
C PRO A 303 15.10 -28.33 -42.21
N ASN A 304 15.76 -29.05 -41.28
CA ASN A 304 15.19 -29.40 -39.97
C ASN A 304 16.17 -29.30 -38.78
N ALA A 305 17.33 -28.65 -38.93
CA ALA A 305 18.31 -28.51 -37.86
C ALA A 305 18.01 -27.27 -36.98
N LEU A 306 17.44 -27.50 -35.78
CA LEU A 306 17.17 -26.46 -34.78
C LEU A 306 18.31 -26.41 -33.74
N GLN A 307 18.74 -25.22 -33.35
CA GLN A 307 19.84 -25.06 -32.40
C GLN A 307 19.36 -25.18 -30.94
N PHE A 308 20.22 -25.64 -30.04
CA PHE A 308 20.03 -25.50 -28.61
C PHE A 308 21.29 -24.93 -27.96
N CYS A 309 21.12 -24.34 -26.79
CA CYS A 309 22.23 -23.95 -25.93
C CYS A 309 21.87 -24.17 -24.46
N ILE A 310 22.89 -24.36 -23.64
CA ILE A 310 22.79 -24.41 -22.20
C ILE A 310 23.80 -23.42 -21.65
N GLN A 311 23.33 -22.41 -20.94
CA GLN A 311 24.20 -21.41 -20.31
C GLN A 311 24.33 -21.71 -18.82
N LYS A 312 25.54 -21.66 -18.28
CA LYS A 312 25.77 -21.69 -16.83
C LYS A 312 25.78 -20.25 -16.35
N HIS A 313 24.97 -19.95 -15.35
CA HIS A 313 24.68 -18.59 -14.93
C HIS A 313 24.81 -18.45 -13.40
N ASP A 314 25.78 -17.66 -12.94
CA ASP A 314 26.00 -17.32 -11.53
C ASP A 314 25.31 -16.00 -11.18
N ALA A 315 23.98 -16.05 -11.18
CA ALA A 315 23.13 -14.93 -10.75
C ALA A 315 23.04 -14.86 -9.21
N SER A 316 21.86 -14.54 -8.65
CA SER A 316 21.63 -14.68 -7.19
C SER A 316 21.90 -16.10 -6.66
N ARG A 317 21.74 -17.11 -7.52
CA ARG A 317 22.13 -18.51 -7.32
C ARG A 317 22.61 -19.10 -8.63
N LEU A 318 23.61 -19.98 -8.56
CA LEU A 318 24.10 -20.74 -9.71
C LEU A 318 23.01 -21.66 -10.28
N HIS A 319 22.76 -21.56 -11.59
CA HIS A 319 21.84 -22.44 -12.30
C HIS A 319 22.27 -22.64 -13.77
N TYR A 320 21.58 -23.55 -14.46
CA TYR A 320 21.80 -23.84 -15.88
C TYR A 320 20.56 -23.48 -16.69
N ASP A 321 20.72 -22.52 -17.56
CA ASP A 321 19.73 -21.99 -18.49
C ASP A 321 19.65 -22.89 -19.72
N PHE A 322 18.71 -23.84 -19.75
CA PHE A 322 18.48 -24.76 -20.86
C PHE A 322 17.58 -24.11 -21.92
N ARG A 323 17.99 -24.11 -23.19
CA ARG A 323 17.30 -23.35 -24.25
C ARG A 323 17.18 -24.11 -25.56
N LEU A 324 15.98 -24.15 -26.15
CA LEU A 324 15.70 -24.77 -27.44
C LEU A 324 15.19 -23.73 -28.45
N GLU A 325 15.75 -23.72 -29.67
CA GLU A 325 15.19 -22.93 -30.78
C GLU A 325 13.84 -23.50 -31.21
N LEU A 326 12.78 -22.70 -31.06
CA LEU A 326 11.44 -23.00 -31.54
C LEU A 326 10.70 -21.69 -31.88
N ASP A 327 10.00 -21.68 -33.01
CA ASP A 327 9.23 -20.53 -33.52
C ASP A 327 10.05 -19.23 -33.61
N GLY A 328 11.33 -19.34 -33.96
CA GLY A 328 12.24 -18.20 -34.15
C GLY A 328 12.72 -17.53 -32.85
N THR A 329 12.57 -18.19 -31.71
CA THR A 329 13.11 -17.78 -30.40
C THR A 329 13.77 -18.95 -29.67
N LEU A 330 14.51 -18.66 -28.61
CA LEU A 330 15.00 -19.66 -27.66
C LEU A 330 14.00 -19.82 -26.51
N LYS A 331 13.21 -20.89 -26.53
CA LYS A 331 12.39 -21.30 -25.37
C LYS A 331 13.31 -21.69 -24.23
N SER A 332 13.08 -21.14 -23.05
CA SER A 332 14.11 -21.06 -22.01
C SER A 332 13.64 -21.60 -20.67
N TRP A 333 14.48 -22.40 -20.02
CA TRP A 333 14.23 -22.95 -18.69
C TRP A 333 15.45 -22.85 -17.78
N ALA A 334 15.25 -22.30 -16.58
CA ALA A 334 16.26 -22.33 -15.52
C ALA A 334 16.23 -23.69 -14.81
N VAL A 335 17.36 -24.41 -14.83
CA VAL A 335 17.57 -25.73 -14.22
C VAL A 335 18.57 -25.60 -13.07
N PRO A 336 18.12 -25.44 -11.80
CA PRO A 336 19.01 -25.10 -10.69
C PRO A 336 20.11 -26.12 -10.42
N LYS A 337 19.81 -27.42 -10.59
CA LYS A 337 20.79 -28.51 -10.38
C LYS A 337 21.45 -28.99 -11.68
N GLY A 338 21.29 -28.27 -12.79
CA GLY A 338 21.80 -28.66 -14.11
C GLY A 338 21.16 -29.92 -14.71
N PRO A 339 21.49 -30.23 -15.98
CA PRO A 339 21.08 -31.48 -16.64
C PRO A 339 21.77 -32.70 -16.00
N SER A 340 21.15 -33.87 -16.11
CA SER A 340 21.64 -35.14 -15.57
C SER A 340 21.52 -36.24 -16.61
N LEU A 341 22.59 -37.02 -16.82
CA LEU A 341 22.57 -38.17 -17.71
C LEU A 341 21.87 -39.40 -17.09
N ASP A 342 21.47 -39.33 -15.82
CA ASP A 342 20.72 -40.40 -15.16
C ASP A 342 19.21 -40.31 -15.46
N PRO A 343 18.59 -41.32 -16.10
CA PRO A 343 17.16 -41.34 -16.40
C PRO A 343 16.26 -41.35 -15.15
N LYS A 344 16.78 -41.72 -13.98
CA LYS A 344 16.03 -41.69 -12.71
C LYS A 344 15.88 -40.28 -12.15
N ASN A 345 16.74 -39.36 -12.55
CA ASN A 345 16.76 -37.99 -12.06
C ASN A 345 15.86 -37.08 -12.89
N LYS A 346 14.76 -36.63 -12.29
CA LYS A 346 13.88 -35.61 -12.88
C LYS A 346 14.34 -34.22 -12.44
N ARG A 347 14.96 -33.46 -13.33
CA ARG A 347 15.49 -32.12 -13.03
C ARG A 347 14.39 -31.08 -13.20
N LEU A 348 14.10 -30.32 -12.15
CA LEU A 348 13.17 -29.19 -12.23
C LEU A 348 13.73 -28.15 -13.20
N ALA A 349 12.90 -27.75 -14.16
CA ALA A 349 13.19 -26.78 -15.20
C ALA A 349 12.09 -25.70 -15.15
N VAL A 350 12.41 -24.52 -14.63
CA VAL A 350 11.45 -23.42 -14.47
C VAL A 350 11.43 -22.61 -15.75
N HIS A 351 10.28 -22.51 -16.41
CA HIS A 351 10.15 -21.75 -17.64
C HIS A 351 10.38 -20.25 -17.36
N VAL A 352 11.31 -19.66 -18.12
CA VAL A 352 11.60 -18.21 -18.09
C VAL A 352 11.25 -17.61 -19.45
N GLU A 353 11.39 -16.30 -19.61
CA GLU A 353 11.09 -15.62 -20.86
C GLU A 353 11.91 -16.15 -22.04
N ASP A 354 11.36 -16.06 -23.26
CA ASP A 354 12.08 -16.50 -24.45
C ASP A 354 13.22 -15.54 -24.79
N HIS A 355 14.34 -16.07 -25.27
CA HIS A 355 15.52 -15.27 -25.60
C HIS A 355 15.72 -15.17 -27.12
N PRO A 356 16.36 -14.10 -27.62
CA PRO A 356 16.64 -13.97 -29.04
C PRO A 356 17.69 -15.00 -29.49
N LEU A 357 17.69 -15.37 -30.76
CA LEU A 357 18.55 -16.45 -31.27
C LEU A 357 20.06 -16.14 -31.16
N ASP A 358 20.43 -14.86 -31.20
CA ASP A 358 21.81 -14.38 -31.00
C ASP A 358 22.28 -14.49 -29.54
N TYR A 359 21.35 -14.66 -28.58
CA TYR A 359 21.68 -14.95 -27.19
C TYR A 359 22.36 -16.31 -26.99
N ALA A 360 22.17 -17.26 -27.92
CA ALA A 360 22.73 -18.62 -27.81
C ALA A 360 24.27 -18.66 -27.74
N THR A 361 24.94 -17.59 -28.18
CA THR A 361 26.39 -17.46 -28.17
C THR A 361 26.90 -16.42 -27.17
N PHE A 362 26.02 -15.87 -26.33
CA PHE A 362 26.39 -14.83 -25.37
C PHE A 362 27.16 -15.42 -24.18
N GLU A 363 28.32 -14.82 -23.89
CA GLU A 363 29.10 -14.99 -22.66
C GLU A 363 29.52 -13.61 -22.14
N GLY A 364 29.36 -13.36 -20.84
CA GLY A 364 29.63 -12.05 -20.27
C GLY A 364 29.25 -11.93 -18.80
N SER A 365 29.45 -10.74 -18.25
CA SER A 365 29.04 -10.39 -16.88
C SER A 365 27.91 -9.36 -16.96
N ILE A 366 26.75 -9.72 -16.43
CA ILE A 366 25.58 -8.85 -16.37
C ILE A 366 25.72 -7.95 -15.12
N PRO A 367 25.71 -6.61 -15.25
CA PRO A 367 26.03 -5.71 -14.14
C PRO A 367 25.07 -5.82 -12.93
N GLU A 368 25.58 -5.55 -11.72
CA GLU A 368 24.77 -5.56 -10.49
C GLU A 368 23.62 -4.53 -10.58
N GLY A 369 22.41 -4.93 -10.17
CA GLY A 369 21.19 -4.13 -10.28
C GLY A 369 20.34 -4.43 -11.53
N HIS A 370 20.88 -5.16 -12.52
CA HIS A 370 20.14 -5.59 -13.70
C HIS A 370 19.49 -6.97 -13.50
N TYR A 371 18.44 -7.26 -14.27
CA TYR A 371 17.78 -8.57 -14.25
C TYR A 371 18.75 -9.66 -14.70
N GLY A 372 18.97 -10.67 -13.87
CA GLY A 372 19.98 -11.69 -14.14
C GLY A 372 21.42 -11.26 -13.88
N ALA A 373 21.66 -10.24 -13.04
CA ALA A 373 23.02 -9.84 -12.66
C ALA A 373 23.88 -11.04 -12.21
N GLY A 374 25.03 -11.24 -12.87
CA GLY A 374 25.84 -12.45 -12.73
C GLY A 374 26.72 -12.77 -13.94
N ASP A 375 27.65 -13.71 -13.78
CA ASP A 375 28.46 -14.20 -14.89
C ASP A 375 27.72 -15.31 -15.66
N VAL A 376 27.74 -15.24 -16.99
CA VAL A 376 27.12 -16.19 -17.92
C VAL A 376 28.17 -16.77 -18.86
N ILE A 377 28.21 -18.10 -18.97
CA ILE A 377 29.01 -18.82 -19.98
C ILE A 377 28.15 -19.84 -20.73
N VAL A 378 28.48 -20.15 -21.98
CA VAL A 378 27.82 -21.21 -22.77
C VAL A 378 28.43 -22.55 -22.37
N TRP A 379 27.71 -23.31 -21.55
CA TRP A 379 28.14 -24.59 -21.00
C TRP A 379 28.02 -25.75 -21.98
N ASP A 380 27.00 -25.76 -22.83
CA ASP A 380 26.84 -26.73 -23.92
C ASP A 380 26.03 -26.10 -25.06
N ARG A 381 26.20 -26.60 -26.28
CA ARG A 381 25.44 -26.16 -27.44
C ARG A 381 25.42 -27.25 -28.49
N GLY A 382 24.48 -27.16 -29.41
CA GLY A 382 24.46 -28.05 -30.56
C GLY A 382 23.14 -28.02 -31.29
N LEU A 383 22.79 -29.15 -31.90
CA LEU A 383 21.52 -29.31 -32.59
C LEU A 383 20.59 -30.19 -31.76
N TRP A 384 19.30 -29.85 -31.79
CA TRP A 384 18.27 -30.71 -31.25
C TRP A 384 17.33 -31.15 -32.38
N LYS A 385 16.91 -32.42 -32.32
CA LYS A 385 15.99 -33.02 -33.27
C LYS A 385 14.69 -33.39 -32.55
N PRO A 386 13.56 -32.76 -32.88
CA PRO A 386 12.29 -33.16 -32.29
C PRO A 386 11.87 -34.55 -32.79
N LEU A 387 11.36 -35.41 -31.89
CA LEU A 387 10.84 -36.75 -32.26
C LEU A 387 9.33 -36.74 -32.57
N SER A 388 8.69 -35.57 -32.50
CA SER A 388 7.30 -35.30 -32.86
C SER A 388 7.17 -33.85 -33.36
N ASP A 389 6.00 -33.42 -33.81
CA ASP A 389 5.77 -31.99 -34.12
C ASP A 389 6.12 -31.11 -32.89
N PRO A 390 7.14 -30.25 -32.97
CA PRO A 390 7.67 -29.56 -31.80
C PRO A 390 6.72 -28.47 -31.27
N ALA A 391 6.00 -27.77 -32.14
CA ALA A 391 5.06 -26.72 -31.73
C ALA A 391 3.86 -27.32 -30.98
N GLN A 392 3.29 -28.41 -31.50
CA GLN A 392 2.20 -29.13 -30.83
C GLN A 392 2.66 -29.81 -29.54
N ALA A 393 3.85 -30.41 -29.53
CA ALA A 393 4.42 -31.06 -28.36
C ALA A 393 4.72 -30.06 -27.23
N TYR A 394 5.24 -28.88 -27.57
CA TYR A 394 5.43 -27.77 -26.63
C TYR A 394 4.09 -27.27 -26.07
N ALA A 395 3.09 -27.01 -26.92
CA ALA A 395 1.77 -26.56 -26.48
C ALA A 395 1.05 -27.58 -25.57
N LYS A 396 1.24 -28.87 -25.82
CA LYS A 396 0.74 -29.98 -24.98
C LYS A 396 1.58 -30.20 -23.71
N GLY A 397 2.68 -29.46 -23.53
CA GLY A 397 3.55 -29.58 -22.36
C GLY A 397 4.39 -30.85 -22.34
N ARG A 398 4.68 -31.49 -23.48
CA ARG A 398 5.42 -32.75 -23.55
C ARG A 398 6.31 -32.79 -24.79
N LEU A 399 7.54 -32.31 -24.66
CA LEU A 399 8.55 -32.37 -25.71
C LEU A 399 9.42 -33.63 -25.53
N LYS A 400 9.55 -34.42 -26.60
CA LYS A 400 10.51 -35.50 -26.70
C LYS A 400 11.45 -35.22 -27.86
N PHE A 401 12.75 -35.21 -27.61
CA PHE A 401 13.74 -34.80 -28.58
C PHE A 401 15.08 -35.49 -28.35
N GLU A 402 15.93 -35.46 -29.37
CA GLU A 402 17.31 -35.92 -29.33
C GLU A 402 18.25 -34.71 -29.34
N LEU A 403 19.25 -34.70 -28.46
CA LEU A 403 20.31 -33.69 -28.43
C LEU A 403 21.58 -34.25 -29.07
N GLN A 404 22.20 -33.40 -29.88
CA GLN A 404 23.53 -33.59 -30.44
C GLN A 404 24.37 -32.38 -30.02
N GLY A 405 24.74 -32.37 -28.75
CA GLY A 405 25.58 -31.36 -28.11
C GLY A 405 27.05 -31.73 -28.10
N GLU A 406 27.87 -30.78 -27.67
CA GLU A 406 29.28 -31.02 -27.38
C GLU A 406 29.43 -31.85 -26.10
N LYS A 407 28.50 -31.70 -25.14
CA LYS A 407 28.49 -32.44 -23.87
C LYS A 407 27.30 -33.39 -23.73
N LEU A 408 26.10 -32.95 -24.10
CA LEU A 408 24.89 -33.74 -23.97
C LEU A 408 24.50 -34.43 -25.28
N GLY A 409 24.33 -35.74 -25.22
CA GLY A 409 23.87 -36.57 -26.33
C GLY A 409 22.59 -37.36 -26.02
N GLY A 410 21.96 -37.91 -27.05
CA GLY A 410 20.87 -38.87 -26.94
C GLY A 410 19.50 -38.25 -26.71
N VAL A 411 18.53 -39.06 -26.31
CA VAL A 411 17.11 -38.71 -26.19
C VAL A 411 16.78 -38.14 -24.81
N TRP A 412 15.97 -37.09 -24.79
CA TRP A 412 15.53 -36.34 -23.62
C TRP A 412 14.02 -36.06 -23.68
N ASN A 413 13.43 -35.78 -22.52
CA ASN A 413 12.04 -35.37 -22.38
C ASN A 413 11.95 -34.11 -21.54
N LEU A 414 11.10 -33.18 -21.96
CA LEU A 414 10.69 -32.02 -21.19
C LEU A 414 9.17 -32.09 -20.97
N VAL A 415 8.75 -32.20 -19.71
CA VAL A 415 7.34 -32.44 -19.34
C VAL A 415 6.83 -31.34 -18.40
N LYS A 416 5.82 -30.60 -18.83
CA LYS A 416 5.10 -29.58 -18.06
C LYS A 416 4.32 -30.24 -16.93
N THR A 417 4.43 -29.66 -15.75
CA THR A 417 3.74 -30.11 -14.53
C THR A 417 2.49 -29.27 -14.28
N HIS A 418 1.57 -29.78 -13.47
CA HIS A 418 0.39 -29.03 -13.00
C HIS A 418 0.60 -28.45 -11.59
N MET A 419 1.85 -28.32 -11.15
CA MET A 419 2.18 -27.77 -9.84
C MET A 419 1.93 -26.26 -9.82
N PRO A 420 1.29 -25.71 -8.78
CA PRO A 420 1.07 -24.27 -8.67
C PRO A 420 2.42 -23.54 -8.49
N GLY A 421 2.62 -22.46 -9.24
CA GLY A 421 3.84 -21.66 -9.18
C GLY A 421 3.68 -20.32 -9.90
N LYS A 422 4.51 -19.32 -9.55
CA LYS A 422 4.51 -18.01 -10.23
C LYS A 422 4.90 -18.10 -11.71
N GLN A 423 5.65 -19.14 -12.09
CA GLN A 423 6.08 -19.45 -13.46
C GLN A 423 5.81 -20.92 -13.76
N GLU A 424 5.69 -21.27 -15.04
CA GLU A 424 5.38 -22.64 -15.46
C GLU A 424 6.54 -23.60 -15.14
N GLN A 425 6.24 -24.71 -14.46
CA GLN A 425 7.25 -25.69 -14.04
C GLN A 425 7.27 -26.91 -14.95
N TRP A 426 8.46 -27.31 -15.39
CA TRP A 426 8.71 -28.47 -16.23
C TRP A 426 9.72 -29.42 -15.56
N PHE A 427 9.77 -30.66 -16.01
CA PHE A 427 10.86 -31.59 -15.70
C PHE A 427 11.68 -31.91 -16.95
N LEU A 428 12.99 -31.72 -16.88
CA LEU A 428 13.97 -32.23 -17.83
C LEU A 428 14.43 -33.63 -17.38
N ILE A 429 14.25 -34.63 -18.25
CA ILE A 429 14.46 -36.05 -17.93
C ILE A 429 15.23 -36.71 -19.07
N LYS A 430 16.37 -37.32 -18.75
CA LYS A 430 17.11 -38.14 -19.72
C LYS A 430 16.34 -39.43 -20.03
N HIS A 431 16.26 -39.82 -21.30
CA HIS A 431 15.72 -41.13 -21.68
C HIS A 431 16.79 -42.21 -21.50
N GLN A 432 16.37 -43.44 -21.20
CA GLN A 432 17.27 -44.59 -21.21
C GLN A 432 17.72 -44.89 -22.65
N ASP A 433 18.97 -44.60 -22.97
CA ASP A 433 19.64 -44.90 -24.25
C ASP A 433 21.15 -45.05 -24.02
N GLU A 434 21.95 -45.10 -25.08
CA GLU A 434 23.40 -45.30 -25.02
C GLU A 434 24.19 -44.16 -24.32
N PHE A 435 23.60 -42.97 -24.19
CA PHE A 435 24.20 -41.82 -23.50
C PHE A 435 23.77 -41.72 -22.02
N ALA A 436 22.85 -42.58 -21.57
CA ALA A 436 22.38 -42.59 -20.19
C ALA A 436 23.43 -43.17 -19.23
N ARG A 437 23.74 -42.46 -18.14
CA ARG A 437 24.72 -42.87 -17.12
C ARG A 437 24.20 -42.53 -15.73
N ALA A 438 24.40 -43.42 -14.75
CA ALA A 438 24.01 -43.14 -13.37
C ALA A 438 24.79 -41.93 -12.82
N GLU A 439 24.14 -41.04 -12.08
CA GLU A 439 24.79 -39.83 -11.56
C GLU A 439 25.89 -40.16 -10.53
N SER A 440 25.77 -41.30 -9.84
CA SER A 440 26.81 -41.83 -8.97
C SER A 440 28.13 -42.10 -9.70
N ASP A 441 28.05 -42.39 -11.01
CA ASP A 441 29.19 -42.82 -11.82
C ASP A 441 29.76 -41.65 -12.63
N TYR A 442 28.90 -40.75 -13.09
CA TYR A 442 29.29 -39.57 -13.87
C TYR A 442 28.30 -38.41 -13.72
N ASP A 443 28.71 -37.40 -12.98
CA ASP A 443 28.03 -36.11 -12.90
C ASP A 443 28.65 -35.15 -13.94
N VAL A 444 27.99 -35.06 -15.10
CA VAL A 444 28.45 -34.24 -16.24
C VAL A 444 28.67 -32.77 -15.87
N VAL A 445 27.89 -32.24 -14.94
CA VAL A 445 27.96 -30.83 -14.52
C VAL A 445 29.24 -30.56 -13.71
N LYS A 446 29.70 -31.55 -12.93
CA LYS A 446 30.97 -31.48 -12.20
C LYS A 446 32.16 -31.85 -13.08
N ALA A 447 32.01 -32.83 -13.96
CA ALA A 447 33.08 -33.32 -14.81
C ALA A 447 33.47 -32.30 -15.89
N GLU A 448 32.50 -31.56 -16.45
CA GLU A 448 32.72 -30.65 -17.57
C GLU A 448 32.23 -29.21 -17.26
N PRO A 449 32.83 -28.49 -16.29
CA PRO A 449 32.29 -27.22 -15.80
C PRO A 449 32.58 -25.99 -16.68
N HIS A 450 33.38 -26.15 -17.74
CA HIS A 450 33.92 -25.09 -18.61
C HIS A 450 32.96 -24.72 -19.74
N SER A 451 33.20 -23.58 -20.38
CA SER A 451 32.52 -23.14 -21.59
C SER A 451 32.99 -23.94 -22.81
N VAL A 452 32.06 -24.27 -23.71
CA VAL A 452 32.37 -24.86 -25.03
C VAL A 452 32.83 -23.83 -26.07
N LEU A 453 32.70 -22.53 -25.78
CA LEU A 453 33.13 -21.46 -26.68
C LEU A 453 34.49 -20.88 -26.31
N SER A 454 34.74 -20.68 -25.02
CA SER A 454 35.90 -19.92 -24.53
C SER A 454 36.78 -20.68 -23.57
N GLU A 455 36.44 -21.94 -23.23
CA GLU A 455 37.10 -22.75 -22.18
C GLU A 455 37.07 -22.10 -20.79
N ARG A 456 36.35 -20.99 -20.62
CA ARG A 456 36.22 -20.28 -19.35
C ARG A 456 35.40 -21.09 -18.35
N THR A 457 35.72 -20.95 -17.08
CA THR A 457 34.88 -21.45 -15.99
C THR A 457 34.36 -20.28 -15.18
N ILE A 458 33.11 -20.37 -14.72
CA ILE A 458 32.61 -19.46 -13.69
C ILE A 458 33.19 -19.92 -12.36
N VAL A 459 34.08 -19.12 -11.79
CA VAL A 459 34.60 -19.32 -10.45
C VAL A 459 33.54 -18.78 -9.48
N PRO A 460 32.91 -19.61 -8.63
CA PRO A 460 31.90 -19.13 -7.70
C PRO A 460 32.46 -17.98 -6.87
N LYS A 461 31.72 -16.87 -6.73
CA LYS A 461 32.08 -15.77 -5.81
C LYS A 461 32.35 -16.36 -4.42
N LYS A 462 33.62 -16.51 -4.04
CA LYS A 462 34.01 -16.73 -2.64
C LYS A 462 33.48 -15.53 -1.87
N THR A 463 32.60 -15.76 -0.90
CA THR A 463 32.20 -14.77 0.09
C THR A 463 33.45 -14.18 0.73
N ARG A 464 33.82 -12.96 0.31
CA ARG A 464 34.99 -12.26 0.82
C ARG A 464 34.64 -10.79 1.01
N ALA A 465 34.79 -10.39 2.27
CA ALA A 465 34.51 -9.08 2.83
C ALA A 465 34.95 -7.90 1.95
N ALA A 466 34.10 -6.88 1.88
CA ALA A 466 34.32 -5.65 1.14
C ALA A 466 35.64 -4.96 1.52
N GLN A 467 36.48 -4.71 0.51
CA GLN A 467 37.56 -3.73 0.56
C GLN A 467 37.13 -2.51 -0.27
N ALA A 468 37.03 -1.36 0.38
CA ALA A 468 36.89 -0.05 -0.26
C ALA A 468 38.23 0.42 -0.87
N LYS A 469 38.16 1.23 -1.94
CA LYS A 469 39.26 1.95 -2.59
C LYS A 469 38.91 3.46 -2.65
N PRO A 470 39.86 4.39 -2.84
CA PRO A 470 40.91 4.82 -1.91
C PRO A 470 40.81 6.34 -1.61
N VAL A 471 41.19 6.79 -0.41
CA VAL A 471 41.45 8.22 -0.11
C VAL A 471 42.94 8.39 0.14
N ASP A 472 43.49 9.46 -0.41
CA ASP A 472 44.93 9.74 -0.45
C ASP A 472 45.63 9.83 0.91
N LYS A 473 46.93 9.54 0.84
CA LYS A 473 47.87 9.10 1.89
C LYS A 473 48.03 10.04 3.09
N ALA A 474 47.98 9.45 4.29
CA ALA A 474 48.78 9.85 5.45
C ALA A 474 49.41 8.59 6.10
N PRO A 475 50.64 8.65 6.64
CA PRO A 475 51.48 7.46 6.83
C PRO A 475 51.09 6.60 8.03
N ALA A 476 51.27 5.29 7.83
CA ALA A 476 50.82 4.20 8.66
C ALA A 476 51.48 4.12 10.06
N ARG A 477 50.68 3.74 11.07
CA ARG A 477 51.16 3.01 12.25
C ARG A 477 50.69 1.56 12.17
N ARG A 478 51.66 0.64 12.18
CA ARG A 478 51.48 -0.83 12.21
C ARG A 478 50.66 -1.25 13.44
N ALA A 479 49.64 -2.07 13.24
CA ALA A 479 49.01 -2.86 14.30
C ALA A 479 49.29 -4.36 14.08
N THR A 480 49.76 -5.00 15.14
CA THR A 480 50.11 -6.41 15.32
C THR A 480 48.85 -7.32 15.37
N PRO A 481 48.98 -8.66 15.22
CA PRO A 481 47.84 -9.56 15.02
C PRO A 481 47.08 -9.82 16.32
N THR A 482 45.74 -9.66 16.29
CA THR A 482 44.88 -9.87 17.47
C THR A 482 44.46 -11.33 17.66
N ARG A 483 44.70 -11.80 18.89
CA ARG A 483 44.32 -13.06 19.56
C ARG A 483 42.79 -13.27 19.57
N ALA A 484 42.31 -14.52 19.50
CA ALA A 484 40.89 -14.87 19.60
C ALA A 484 40.23 -14.29 20.86
N LYS A 485 39.11 -13.56 20.69
CA LYS A 485 38.30 -13.06 21.81
C LYS A 485 37.70 -14.24 22.58
N LYS A 486 37.85 -14.23 23.91
CA LYS A 486 37.31 -15.20 24.87
C LYS A 486 35.79 -15.00 24.99
N LEU A 487 34.98 -16.06 25.16
CA LEU A 487 33.55 -15.93 25.47
C LEU A 487 33.39 -15.25 26.83
N GLU A 488 32.87 -14.03 26.84
CA GLU A 488 32.74 -13.21 28.04
C GLU A 488 31.61 -13.74 28.93
N ASN A 489 31.84 -13.86 30.24
CA ASN A 489 30.89 -14.39 31.23
C ASN A 489 30.52 -15.88 31.10
N ALA A 490 31.24 -16.67 30.29
CA ALA A 490 31.04 -18.12 30.28
C ALA A 490 31.54 -18.75 31.60
N VAL A 491 30.70 -19.52 32.28
CA VAL A 491 31.01 -20.14 33.57
C VAL A 491 30.99 -21.66 33.45
N ALA A 492 31.98 -22.35 34.02
CA ALA A 492 31.96 -23.81 34.09
C ALA A 492 30.79 -24.27 34.98
N SER A 493 29.92 -25.13 34.45
CA SER A 493 28.74 -25.62 35.17
C SER A 493 28.37 -27.01 34.68
N ALA A 494 27.78 -27.82 35.57
CA ALA A 494 27.12 -29.06 35.18
C ALA A 494 25.93 -28.76 34.24
N LEU A 495 25.66 -29.68 33.30
CA LEU A 495 24.54 -29.57 32.37
C LEU A 495 23.21 -29.70 33.14
N PRO A 496 22.30 -28.72 33.08
CA PRO A 496 21.03 -28.83 33.77
C PRO A 496 20.15 -29.93 33.15
N GLN A 497 19.40 -30.64 34.01
CA GLN A 497 18.47 -31.71 33.58
C GLN A 497 17.32 -31.17 32.73
N SER A 498 16.88 -29.94 32.99
CA SER A 498 15.84 -29.25 32.21
C SER A 498 16.21 -27.79 32.00
N LEU A 499 15.73 -27.23 30.90
CA LEU A 499 15.89 -25.82 30.57
C LEU A 499 14.55 -25.27 30.07
N LYS A 500 14.12 -24.12 30.60
CA LYS A 500 12.96 -23.40 30.07
C LYS A 500 13.42 -22.42 28.97
N PRO A 501 12.69 -22.33 27.84
CA PRO A 501 13.08 -21.42 26.76
C PRO A 501 12.83 -19.96 27.15
N GLU A 502 13.59 -19.05 26.55
CA GLU A 502 13.29 -17.62 26.60
C GLU A 502 12.07 -17.30 25.71
N LEU A 503 11.18 -16.42 26.18
CA LEU A 503 9.95 -16.07 25.47
C LEU A 503 9.98 -14.62 24.98
N ALA A 504 9.75 -14.43 23.67
CA ALA A 504 9.76 -13.12 23.05
C ALA A 504 8.51 -12.28 23.39
N THR A 505 8.68 -10.98 23.60
CA THR A 505 7.59 -10.02 23.84
C THR A 505 7.05 -9.45 22.52
N LEU A 506 5.72 -9.42 22.34
CA LEU A 506 5.09 -8.82 21.16
C LEU A 506 5.21 -7.29 21.24
N VAL A 507 5.66 -6.64 20.17
CA VAL A 507 5.73 -5.18 20.05
C VAL A 507 5.18 -4.73 18.70
N ASP A 508 4.68 -3.49 18.61
CA ASP A 508 4.10 -2.93 17.39
C ASP A 508 5.14 -2.38 16.40
N SER A 509 6.31 -1.98 16.90
CA SER A 509 7.42 -1.47 16.09
C SER A 509 8.77 -1.83 16.72
N ALA A 510 9.83 -1.74 15.91
CA ALA A 510 11.19 -1.98 16.36
C ALA A 510 11.58 -0.95 17.45
N PRO A 511 12.01 -1.38 18.65
CA PRO A 511 12.44 -0.49 19.71
C PRO A 511 13.78 0.20 19.38
N GLU A 512 14.00 1.37 19.97
CA GLU A 512 15.31 2.06 19.89
C GLU A 512 16.46 1.22 20.49
N GLY A 513 17.66 1.34 19.93
CA GLY A 513 18.88 0.68 20.39
C GLY A 513 19.53 -0.24 19.35
N GLU A 514 20.58 -0.96 19.75
CA GLU A 514 21.21 -1.97 18.89
C GLU A 514 20.49 -3.32 19.03
N TRP A 515 19.86 -3.75 17.94
CA TRP A 515 19.09 -4.98 17.84
C TRP A 515 19.52 -5.80 16.63
N ARG A 516 19.43 -7.12 16.73
CA ARG A 516 19.64 -8.06 15.63
C ARG A 516 18.32 -8.75 15.30
N TYR A 517 17.93 -8.76 14.03
CA TYR A 517 16.66 -9.31 13.59
C TYR A 517 16.84 -10.58 12.79
N GLU A 518 16.03 -11.60 13.07
CA GLU A 518 15.94 -12.85 12.33
C GLU A 518 14.49 -13.15 11.95
N ILE A 519 14.27 -14.11 11.04
CA ILE A 519 12.91 -14.52 10.65
C ILE A 519 12.19 -15.12 11.85
N LYS A 520 10.95 -14.69 12.08
CA LYS A 520 10.04 -15.41 12.97
C LYS A 520 9.49 -16.63 12.22
N PHE A 521 9.91 -17.81 12.68
CA PHE A 521 9.34 -19.07 12.24
C PHE A 521 7.98 -19.32 12.90
N ASP A 522 7.21 -20.17 12.21
CA ASP A 522 5.86 -20.58 12.54
C ASP A 522 5.79 -22.11 12.63
N GLY A 523 6.41 -22.65 13.68
CA GLY A 523 6.58 -24.08 13.90
C GLY A 523 6.52 -24.50 15.38
N TYR A 524 7.09 -25.66 15.70
CA TYR A 524 7.20 -26.13 17.09
C TYR A 524 8.57 -25.77 17.68
N ARG A 525 8.56 -25.06 18.81
CA ARG A 525 9.78 -24.77 19.58
C ARG A 525 10.34 -26.05 20.19
N ILE A 526 11.60 -26.36 19.88
CA ILE A 526 12.30 -27.54 20.38
C ILE A 526 13.58 -27.09 21.09
N LEU A 527 13.89 -27.75 22.20
CA LEU A 527 15.15 -27.63 22.93
C LEU A 527 15.89 -28.96 22.82
N ALA A 528 17.08 -28.96 22.24
CA ALA A 528 17.89 -30.16 22.15
C ALA A 528 18.91 -30.21 23.30
N ARG A 529 18.81 -31.27 24.11
CA ARG A 529 19.78 -31.60 25.15
C ARG A 529 20.76 -32.61 24.58
N VAL A 530 22.05 -32.31 24.69
CA VAL A 530 23.13 -33.25 24.36
C VAL A 530 23.90 -33.55 25.63
N GLU A 531 24.10 -34.83 25.93
CA GLU A 531 24.93 -35.29 27.05
C GLU A 531 25.62 -36.60 26.65
N ASP A 532 26.95 -36.60 26.62
CA ASP A 532 27.78 -37.75 26.25
C ASP A 532 27.34 -38.40 24.93
N GLY A 533 27.04 -37.57 23.92
CA GLY A 533 26.61 -38.01 22.59
C GLY A 533 25.15 -38.49 22.51
N LYS A 534 24.40 -38.53 23.61
CA LYS A 534 22.95 -38.79 23.60
C LYS A 534 22.19 -37.49 23.38
N VAL A 535 21.28 -37.50 22.42
CA VAL A 535 20.43 -36.34 22.09
C VAL A 535 19.00 -36.61 22.51
N GLN A 536 18.42 -35.65 23.22
CA GLN A 536 16.99 -35.62 23.51
C GLN A 536 16.40 -34.30 23.03
N LEU A 537 15.23 -34.38 22.38
CA LEU A 537 14.53 -33.24 21.81
C LEU A 537 13.26 -32.96 22.62
N PHE A 538 13.27 -31.89 23.40
CA PHE A 538 12.16 -31.51 24.26
C PHE A 538 11.31 -30.42 23.63
N THR A 539 9.99 -30.52 23.72
CA THR A 539 9.10 -29.39 23.38
C THR A 539 9.23 -28.27 24.41
N ARG A 540 8.63 -27.12 24.12
CA ARG A 540 8.51 -25.98 25.05
C ARG A 540 8.07 -26.36 26.47
N ASN A 541 7.22 -27.38 26.63
CA ASN A 541 6.71 -27.81 27.95
C ASN A 541 7.50 -28.97 28.56
N GLY A 542 8.62 -29.39 27.93
CA GLY A 542 9.47 -30.46 28.43
C GLY A 542 9.08 -31.88 27.99
N ASN A 543 8.17 -32.03 27.02
CA ASN A 543 7.82 -33.36 26.50
C ASN A 543 8.90 -33.88 25.57
N ASP A 544 9.35 -35.12 25.76
CA ASP A 544 10.36 -35.76 24.90
C ASP A 544 9.73 -36.17 23.55
N TRP A 545 10.16 -35.48 22.48
CA TRP A 545 9.77 -35.70 21.09
C TRP A 545 10.88 -36.32 20.25
N THR A 546 11.93 -36.87 20.87
CA THR A 546 13.06 -37.51 20.18
C THR A 546 12.59 -38.58 19.19
N HIS A 547 11.61 -39.40 19.60
CA HIS A 547 11.02 -40.44 18.74
C HIS A 547 10.27 -39.90 17.52
N LYS A 548 9.78 -38.65 17.56
CA LYS A 548 9.09 -37.99 16.43
C LYS A 548 10.06 -37.29 15.48
N LEU A 549 11.26 -36.97 15.96
CA LEU A 549 12.30 -36.21 15.26
C LEU A 549 13.65 -36.97 15.20
N PRO A 550 13.67 -38.25 14.78
CA PRO A 550 14.87 -39.09 14.87
C PRO A 550 16.02 -38.55 14.01
N ARG A 551 15.75 -38.04 12.80
CA ARG A 551 16.77 -37.50 11.90
C ARG A 551 17.45 -36.25 12.46
N GLN A 552 16.69 -35.39 13.13
CA GLN A 552 17.20 -34.18 13.76
C GLN A 552 18.04 -34.53 14.99
N ALA A 553 17.64 -35.56 15.76
CA ALA A 553 18.43 -36.07 16.88
C ALA A 553 19.76 -36.65 16.40
N GLU A 554 19.76 -37.47 15.35
CA GLU A 554 20.97 -38.02 14.70
C GLU A 554 21.89 -36.91 14.17
N ALA A 555 21.32 -35.90 13.50
CA ALA A 555 22.08 -34.78 12.98
C ALA A 555 22.73 -33.92 14.08
N ILE A 556 22.12 -33.81 15.25
CA ILE A 556 22.71 -33.11 16.40
C ILE A 556 23.80 -33.97 17.04
N ALA A 557 23.60 -35.29 17.10
CA ALA A 557 24.60 -36.21 17.64
C ALA A 557 25.89 -36.17 16.81
N SER A 558 25.78 -36.02 15.48
CA SER A 558 26.94 -35.91 14.58
C SER A 558 27.75 -34.62 14.72
N LEU A 559 27.25 -33.62 15.46
CA LEU A 559 28.02 -32.41 15.80
C LEU A 559 29.18 -32.69 16.78
N GLY A 560 29.18 -33.86 17.44
CA GLY A 560 30.27 -34.28 18.33
C GLY A 560 30.38 -33.44 19.61
N LEU A 561 29.26 -32.91 20.10
CA LEU A 561 29.21 -32.11 21.33
C LEU A 561 29.24 -33.02 22.56
N THR A 562 30.07 -32.68 23.56
CA THR A 562 30.14 -33.44 24.82
C THR A 562 28.91 -33.16 25.69
N SER A 563 28.48 -31.91 25.77
CA SER A 563 27.26 -31.52 26.47
C SER A 563 26.70 -30.22 25.90
N ALA A 564 25.40 -30.09 25.66
CA ALA A 564 24.84 -28.82 25.16
C ALA A 564 23.34 -28.69 25.44
N TRP A 565 22.89 -27.43 25.46
CA TRP A 565 21.49 -27.08 25.22
C TRP A 565 21.42 -26.18 24.00
N LEU A 566 20.68 -26.60 22.98
CA LEU A 566 20.46 -25.88 21.74
C LEU A 566 18.98 -25.47 21.66
N ASP A 567 18.71 -24.23 21.31
CA ASP A 567 17.36 -23.70 21.20
C ASP A 567 17.02 -23.34 19.75
N GLY A 568 15.89 -23.86 19.28
CA GLY A 568 15.48 -23.78 17.89
C GLY A 568 13.99 -24.00 17.66
N GLU A 569 13.61 -23.95 16.40
CA GLU A 569 12.24 -24.22 15.96
C GLU A 569 12.22 -25.17 14.76
N VAL A 570 11.35 -26.16 14.80
CA VAL A 570 11.16 -27.11 13.69
C VAL A 570 10.03 -26.64 12.79
N VAL A 571 10.30 -26.62 11.49
CA VAL A 571 9.36 -26.20 10.45
C VAL A 571 9.38 -27.17 9.27
N VAL A 572 8.27 -27.18 8.52
CA VAL A 572 8.23 -27.76 7.17
C VAL A 572 8.03 -26.60 6.21
N ALA A 573 8.85 -26.51 5.17
CA ALA A 573 8.62 -25.55 4.11
C ALA A 573 7.61 -26.12 3.10
N ASN A 574 6.73 -25.29 2.57
CA ASN A 574 5.89 -25.64 1.44
C ASN A 574 6.69 -25.66 0.12
N GLU A 575 6.01 -25.93 -0.99
CA GLU A 575 6.59 -26.03 -2.34
C GLU A 575 7.31 -24.73 -2.80
N HIS A 576 7.08 -23.60 -2.12
CA HIS A 576 7.72 -22.31 -2.38
C HIS A 576 8.85 -21.97 -1.40
N GLY A 577 9.19 -22.88 -0.47
CA GLY A 577 10.25 -22.67 0.51
C GLY A 577 9.86 -21.84 1.74
N VAL A 578 8.57 -21.52 1.91
CA VAL A 578 8.05 -20.76 3.06
C VAL A 578 7.57 -21.73 4.15
N PRO A 579 7.86 -21.49 5.45
CA PRO A 579 7.32 -22.30 6.54
C PRO A 579 5.80 -22.45 6.48
N ASP A 580 5.31 -23.68 6.55
CA ASP A 580 3.90 -24.03 6.52
C ASP A 580 3.56 -24.94 7.70
N PHE A 581 2.79 -24.37 8.63
CA PHE A 581 2.40 -25.03 9.87
C PHE A 581 1.45 -26.22 9.64
N GLN A 582 0.56 -26.13 8.64
CA GLN A 582 -0.36 -27.22 8.33
C GLN A 582 0.40 -28.41 7.74
N ALA A 583 1.39 -28.14 6.88
CA ALA A 583 2.30 -29.16 6.38
C ALA A 583 3.12 -29.82 7.50
N LEU A 584 3.55 -29.05 8.51
CA LEU A 584 4.26 -29.56 9.69
C LEU A 584 3.38 -30.51 10.52
N GLN A 585 2.11 -30.18 10.75
CA GLN A 585 1.18 -31.08 11.45
C GLN A 585 0.98 -32.39 10.69
N ASN A 586 0.72 -32.29 9.39
CA ASN A 586 0.56 -33.46 8.53
C ASN A 586 1.81 -34.36 8.56
N ALA A 587 3.01 -33.78 8.64
CA ALA A 587 4.26 -34.53 8.72
C ALA A 587 4.37 -35.36 10.02
N PHE A 588 3.87 -34.83 11.15
CA PHE A 588 3.80 -35.58 12.41
C PHE A 588 2.71 -36.65 12.40
N GLU A 589 1.53 -36.38 11.83
CA GLU A 589 0.42 -37.34 11.77
C GLU A 589 0.72 -38.52 10.83
N GLN A 590 1.41 -38.27 9.71
CA GLN A 590 1.75 -39.30 8.72
C GLN A 590 3.07 -40.02 9.03
N ALA A 591 3.72 -39.70 10.16
CA ALA A 591 5.05 -40.19 10.53
C ALA A 591 6.13 -39.95 9.44
N ARG A 592 5.96 -38.91 8.62
CA ARG A 592 6.87 -38.51 7.54
C ARG A 592 7.77 -37.36 8.00
N SER A 593 8.63 -37.63 9.00
CA SER A 593 9.57 -36.64 9.56
C SER A 593 10.70 -36.21 8.61
N GLY A 594 10.75 -36.76 7.39
CA GLY A 594 11.83 -36.58 6.43
C GLY A 594 12.04 -35.16 5.89
N ASN A 595 11.00 -34.31 5.93
CA ASN A 595 11.04 -32.94 5.38
C ASN A 595 11.06 -31.85 6.47
N ILE A 596 11.22 -32.23 7.75
CA ILE A 596 11.25 -31.29 8.87
C ILE A 596 12.66 -30.72 9.00
N VAL A 597 12.78 -29.39 8.99
CA VAL A 597 14.04 -28.67 9.17
C VAL A 597 14.05 -28.03 10.55
N TYR A 598 15.15 -28.16 11.28
CA TYR A 598 15.35 -27.59 12.61
C TYR A 598 16.22 -26.34 12.52
N TYR A 599 15.61 -25.16 12.65
CA TYR A 599 16.32 -23.88 12.68
C TYR A 599 16.76 -23.54 14.10
N LEU A 600 18.07 -23.50 14.32
CA LEU A 600 18.70 -23.21 15.60
C LEU A 600 19.09 -21.72 15.67
N PHE A 601 18.74 -21.04 16.75
CA PHE A 601 18.98 -19.58 16.90
C PHE A 601 19.60 -19.16 18.23
N ASP A 602 19.77 -20.05 19.22
CA ASP A 602 20.54 -19.77 20.45
C ASP A 602 21.19 -21.04 21.04
N LEU A 603 22.22 -20.84 21.86
CA LEU A 603 23.04 -21.89 22.48
C LEU A 603 23.27 -21.55 23.97
N PRO A 604 22.32 -21.86 24.85
CA PRO A 604 22.46 -21.57 26.29
C PRO A 604 23.58 -22.35 27.00
N PHE A 605 23.96 -23.54 26.53
CA PHE A 605 25.03 -24.36 27.12
C PHE A 605 25.88 -25.03 26.04
N LEU A 606 27.20 -25.08 26.25
CA LEU A 606 28.15 -25.76 25.36
C LEU A 606 29.34 -26.33 26.14
N ASN A 607 29.58 -27.64 26.01
CA ASN A 607 30.74 -28.40 26.50
C ASN A 607 31.17 -28.03 27.93
N GLY A 608 30.27 -28.20 28.90
CA GLY A 608 30.51 -27.92 30.32
C GLY A 608 30.49 -26.43 30.70
N MET A 609 30.15 -25.54 29.76
CA MET A 609 30.05 -24.10 30.01
C MET A 609 28.58 -23.65 29.94
N ASP A 610 28.14 -22.96 30.98
CA ASP A 610 26.92 -22.15 30.97
C ASP A 610 27.19 -20.85 30.22
N LEU A 611 26.44 -20.64 29.15
CA LEU A 611 26.57 -19.47 28.31
C LEU A 611 25.42 -18.47 28.54
N ARG A 612 24.47 -18.71 29.45
CA ARG A 612 23.28 -17.86 29.57
C ARG A 612 23.61 -16.39 29.86
N ASP A 613 24.65 -16.11 30.65
CA ASP A 613 25.11 -14.74 30.95
C ASP A 613 26.08 -14.17 29.91
N VAL A 614 26.45 -14.95 28.89
CA VAL A 614 27.28 -14.50 27.75
C VAL A 614 26.42 -13.67 26.81
N PRO A 615 26.90 -12.53 26.25
CA PRO A 615 26.15 -11.74 25.29
C PRO A 615 25.60 -12.51 24.08
N VAL A 616 24.38 -12.21 23.65
CA VAL A 616 23.66 -12.94 22.58
C VAL A 616 24.45 -13.08 21.28
N GLU A 617 25.18 -12.04 20.86
CA GLU A 617 26.00 -12.08 19.65
C GLU A 617 27.18 -13.06 19.77
N GLN A 618 27.72 -13.25 20.97
CA GLN A 618 28.78 -14.22 21.22
C GLN A 618 28.22 -15.65 21.28
N ARG A 619 27.06 -15.85 21.93
CA ARG A 619 26.38 -17.17 21.95
C ARG A 619 26.00 -17.63 20.55
N ARG A 620 25.38 -16.75 19.77
CA ARG A 620 25.01 -17.02 18.38
C ARG A 620 26.22 -17.25 17.49
N GLY A 621 27.30 -16.49 17.69
CA GLY A 621 28.58 -16.75 17.00
C GLY A 621 29.20 -18.11 17.34
N ALA A 622 29.05 -18.58 18.58
CA ALA A 622 29.46 -19.94 18.97
C ALA A 622 28.56 -21.01 18.33
N LEU A 623 27.24 -20.79 18.30
CA LEU A 623 26.29 -21.67 17.61
C LEU A 623 26.59 -21.79 16.12
N ALA A 624 26.84 -20.67 15.43
CA ALA A 624 27.19 -20.67 14.02
C ALA A 624 28.43 -21.54 13.75
N LYS A 625 29.48 -21.41 14.56
CA LYS A 625 30.71 -22.25 14.45
C LYS A 625 30.47 -23.74 14.74
N VAL A 626 29.54 -24.06 15.63
CA VAL A 626 29.14 -25.45 15.89
C VAL A 626 28.45 -26.03 14.64
N LEU A 627 27.59 -25.25 13.99
CA LEU A 627 26.82 -25.69 12.83
C LEU A 627 27.60 -25.64 11.51
N GLU A 628 28.63 -24.78 11.38
CA GLU A 628 29.57 -24.75 10.24
C GLU A 628 30.24 -26.10 9.99
N ARG A 629 30.31 -26.97 11.01
CA ARG A 629 30.88 -28.31 10.93
C ARG A 629 29.89 -29.39 10.49
N SER A 630 28.63 -29.03 10.25
CA SER A 630 27.56 -29.95 9.88
C SER A 630 27.22 -29.83 8.40
N ASP A 631 27.24 -30.94 7.67
CA ASP A 631 26.72 -31.03 6.29
C ASP A 631 25.23 -31.43 6.26
N SER A 632 24.54 -31.38 7.40
CA SER A 632 23.17 -31.87 7.53
C SER A 632 22.15 -30.89 6.95
N GLU A 633 21.39 -31.33 5.95
CA GLU A 633 20.30 -30.53 5.36
C GLU A 633 19.10 -30.31 6.32
N VAL A 634 19.02 -31.07 7.43
CA VAL A 634 17.93 -30.95 8.41
C VAL A 634 18.23 -29.99 9.56
N LEU A 635 19.47 -29.50 9.70
CA LEU A 635 19.84 -28.49 10.68
C LEU A 635 20.20 -27.19 9.96
N LYS A 636 19.66 -26.07 10.41
CA LYS A 636 20.00 -24.76 9.86
C LYS A 636 20.26 -23.74 10.96
N TYR A 637 21.25 -22.90 10.75
CA TYR A 637 21.44 -21.71 11.58
C TYR A 637 20.44 -20.63 11.14
N SER A 638 19.70 -20.06 12.09
CA SER A 638 18.91 -18.86 11.85
C SER A 638 19.86 -17.66 11.83
N ALA A 639 20.13 -17.11 10.65
CA ALA A 639 20.97 -15.92 10.50
C ALA A 639 20.18 -14.65 10.80
N ASP A 640 20.87 -13.65 11.36
CA ASP A 640 20.37 -12.28 11.46
C ASP A 640 20.71 -11.46 10.21
N PHE A 641 19.90 -10.43 9.95
CA PHE A 641 19.98 -9.57 8.78
C PHE A 641 20.61 -8.21 9.12
N ALA A 642 21.23 -7.55 8.13
CA ALA A 642 21.95 -6.29 8.30
C ALA A 642 21.13 -5.04 7.91
N GLU A 643 19.94 -5.24 7.37
CA GLU A 643 19.02 -4.21 6.89
C GLU A 643 18.18 -3.60 8.02
N THR A 644 17.51 -2.48 7.73
CA THR A 644 16.65 -1.79 8.70
C THR A 644 15.45 -2.67 9.11
N PRO A 645 15.02 -2.65 10.39
CA PRO A 645 13.92 -3.48 10.88
C PRO A 645 12.61 -3.31 10.12
N GLU A 646 12.32 -2.09 9.64
CA GLU A 646 11.12 -1.75 8.88
C GLU A 646 11.15 -2.41 7.49
N ALA A 647 12.29 -2.33 6.79
CA ALA A 647 12.47 -2.98 5.49
C ALA A 647 12.42 -4.53 5.59
N LEU A 648 13.00 -5.08 6.66
CA LEU A 648 12.95 -6.52 6.95
C LEU A 648 11.53 -6.98 7.27
N LEU A 649 10.78 -6.21 8.05
CA LEU A 649 9.41 -6.56 8.43
C LEU A 649 8.51 -6.51 7.18
N ASN A 650 8.62 -5.46 6.37
CA ASN A 650 7.89 -5.35 5.10
C ASN A 650 8.18 -6.54 4.18
N SER A 651 9.47 -6.89 4.01
CA SER A 651 9.88 -8.03 3.19
C SER A 651 9.36 -9.36 3.73
N ALA A 652 9.40 -9.58 5.06
CA ALA A 652 8.83 -10.77 5.69
C ALA A 652 7.31 -10.86 5.44
N CYS A 653 6.60 -9.73 5.44
CA CYS A 653 5.16 -9.67 5.23
C CYS A 653 4.77 -9.94 3.76
N ASP A 654 5.55 -9.40 2.81
CA ASP A 654 5.39 -9.65 1.38
C ASP A 654 5.65 -11.11 1.01
N MET A 655 6.59 -11.76 1.70
CA MET A 655 6.88 -13.19 1.58
C MET A 655 5.90 -14.09 2.35
N HIS A 656 4.86 -13.51 2.96
CA HIS A 656 3.87 -14.22 3.78
C HIS A 656 4.46 -15.00 4.96
N MET A 657 5.62 -14.58 5.48
CA MET A 657 6.20 -15.11 6.71
C MET A 657 5.44 -14.59 7.95
N GLU A 658 5.65 -15.21 9.11
CA GLU A 658 4.93 -14.81 10.32
C GLU A 658 5.36 -13.42 10.83
N GLY A 659 6.64 -13.08 10.69
CA GLY A 659 7.21 -11.79 11.06
C GLY A 659 8.70 -11.87 11.39
N LEU A 660 9.15 -11.07 12.34
CA LEU A 660 10.55 -11.01 12.77
C LEU A 660 10.71 -11.26 14.26
N ILE A 661 11.88 -11.77 14.62
CA ILE A 661 12.37 -11.88 15.98
C ILE A 661 13.53 -10.90 16.15
N GLY A 662 13.42 -9.97 17.09
CA GLY A 662 14.49 -9.04 17.46
C GLY A 662 15.17 -9.49 18.75
N LYS A 663 16.51 -9.48 18.78
CA LYS A 663 17.32 -9.74 19.99
C LYS A 663 18.23 -8.55 20.25
N ARG A 664 18.18 -8.00 21.45
CA ARG A 664 18.99 -6.84 21.84
C ARG A 664 20.45 -7.23 21.95
N VAL A 665 21.35 -6.49 21.29
CA VAL A 665 22.80 -6.72 21.38
C VAL A 665 23.25 -6.59 22.83
N GLY A 666 24.14 -7.49 23.28
CA GLY A 666 24.62 -7.51 24.67
C GLY A 666 23.72 -8.23 25.68
N SER A 667 22.55 -8.75 25.27
CA SER A 667 21.59 -9.36 26.22
C SER A 667 21.96 -10.80 26.63
N ALA A 668 21.66 -11.13 27.90
CA ALA A 668 21.75 -12.49 28.45
C ALA A 668 20.51 -13.31 28.11
N TYR A 669 20.64 -14.64 28.07
CA TYR A 669 19.54 -15.57 27.86
C TYR A 669 18.71 -15.74 29.14
N GLN A 670 17.43 -15.39 29.09
CA GLN A 670 16.52 -15.43 30.24
C GLN A 670 15.49 -16.53 30.05
N SER A 671 15.45 -17.55 30.91
CA SER A 671 14.45 -18.63 30.90
C SER A 671 13.03 -18.18 31.34
N ARG A 672 12.56 -17.04 30.83
CA ARG A 672 11.26 -16.39 31.07
C ARG A 672 10.92 -15.47 29.89
N ARG A 673 9.78 -14.77 29.95
CA ARG A 673 9.48 -13.70 28.99
C ARG A 673 10.40 -12.50 29.24
N SER A 674 10.99 -11.97 28.17
CA SER A 674 11.98 -10.89 28.23
C SER A 674 11.64 -9.77 27.27
N GLY A 675 12.00 -8.54 27.63
CA GLY A 675 11.95 -7.39 26.72
C GLY A 675 13.14 -7.32 25.78
N ASP A 676 14.24 -8.04 26.07
CA ASP A 676 15.44 -8.08 25.24
C ASP A 676 15.31 -9.05 24.04
N TRP A 677 14.23 -9.83 24.01
CA TRP A 677 13.83 -10.67 22.91
C TRP A 677 12.40 -10.29 22.53
N ILE A 678 12.20 -9.75 21.34
CA ILE A 678 10.92 -9.23 20.86
C ILE A 678 10.45 -9.97 19.62
N LYS A 679 9.15 -9.93 19.35
CA LYS A 679 8.53 -10.41 18.12
C LYS A 679 7.70 -9.31 17.47
N LEU A 680 7.90 -9.12 16.17
CA LEU A 680 7.10 -8.28 15.28
C LEU A 680 6.31 -9.22 14.38
N LYS A 681 5.01 -9.01 14.19
CA LYS A 681 4.15 -9.90 13.40
C LYS A 681 3.58 -9.20 12.16
N CYS A 682 3.51 -9.92 11.05
CA CYS A 682 2.98 -9.42 9.77
C CYS A 682 1.45 -9.43 9.69
N LYS A 683 0.81 -10.38 10.34
CA LYS A 683 -0.64 -10.54 10.41
C LYS A 683 -1.04 -10.92 11.84
N ARG A 684 -2.27 -10.60 12.24
CA ARG A 684 -2.81 -11.03 13.53
C ARG A 684 -3.15 -12.51 13.46
N ARG A 685 -2.29 -13.34 14.03
CA ARG A 685 -2.40 -14.80 14.10
C ARG A 685 -2.02 -15.25 15.50
N GLN A 686 -2.86 -16.07 16.13
CA GLN A 686 -2.63 -16.61 17.46
C GLN A 686 -3.38 -17.92 17.68
N GLU A 687 -3.13 -18.54 18.84
CA GLU A 687 -3.85 -19.70 19.31
C GLU A 687 -5.15 -19.33 20.03
N PHE A 688 -6.17 -20.19 19.87
CA PHE A 688 -7.45 -20.10 20.55
C PHE A 688 -7.83 -21.47 21.11
N VAL A 689 -8.54 -21.47 22.24
CA VAL A 689 -9.14 -22.69 22.80
C VAL A 689 -10.39 -23.03 22.00
N ILE A 690 -10.55 -24.29 21.56
CA ILE A 690 -11.78 -24.74 20.91
C ILE A 690 -12.80 -25.09 21.99
N VAL A 691 -13.91 -24.36 22.00
CA VAL A 691 -14.95 -24.47 23.05
C VAL A 691 -16.26 -25.07 22.53
N GLY A 692 -16.39 -25.26 21.22
CA GLY A 692 -17.58 -25.82 20.59
C GLY A 692 -17.47 -25.90 19.07
N TYR A 693 -18.52 -26.40 18.42
CA TYR A 693 -18.71 -26.31 16.97
C TYR A 693 -20.18 -26.13 16.59
N THR A 694 -20.46 -25.63 15.39
CA THR A 694 -21.82 -25.52 14.86
C THR A 694 -22.17 -26.69 13.92
N GLU A 695 -23.44 -27.02 13.80
CA GLU A 695 -23.97 -27.89 12.75
C GLU A 695 -23.53 -27.41 11.34
N PRO A 696 -23.29 -28.33 10.39
CA PRO A 696 -22.94 -27.97 9.01
C PRO A 696 -24.12 -27.32 8.27
N LYS A 697 -23.80 -26.49 7.26
CA LYS A 697 -24.78 -25.84 6.38
C LYS A 697 -24.38 -26.03 4.92
N GLY A 698 -25.36 -26.19 4.03
CA GLY A 698 -25.12 -26.36 2.59
C GLY A 698 -24.48 -27.70 2.24
N SER A 699 -23.50 -27.70 1.33
CA SER A 699 -22.78 -28.90 0.86
C SER A 699 -21.68 -29.42 1.82
N ARG A 700 -21.51 -28.77 2.98
CA ARG A 700 -20.47 -29.12 3.95
C ARG A 700 -20.93 -30.31 4.82
N SER A 701 -20.02 -31.23 5.12
CA SER A 701 -20.25 -32.39 5.99
C SER A 701 -19.52 -32.21 7.35
N LYS A 702 -19.99 -32.90 8.39
CA LYS A 702 -19.46 -32.91 9.78
C LYS A 702 -19.79 -31.67 10.62
N PHE A 703 -19.14 -30.52 10.42
CA PHE A 703 -19.40 -29.30 11.20
C PHE A 703 -19.30 -28.03 10.33
N GLY A 704 -19.96 -26.95 10.77
CA GLY A 704 -20.01 -25.67 10.06
C GLY A 704 -18.84 -24.74 10.37
N ALA A 705 -18.59 -24.51 11.66
CA ALA A 705 -17.51 -23.68 12.18
C ALA A 705 -17.08 -24.15 13.59
N LEU A 706 -15.83 -23.91 13.96
CA LEU A 706 -15.35 -24.07 15.35
C LEU A 706 -15.66 -22.79 16.14
N LEU A 707 -16.10 -22.94 17.38
CA LEU A 707 -16.22 -21.86 18.35
C LEU A 707 -14.91 -21.75 19.12
N LEU A 708 -14.42 -20.51 19.24
CA LEU A 708 -13.12 -20.17 19.80
C LEU A 708 -13.29 -19.50 21.17
N GLY A 709 -12.30 -19.64 22.03
CA GLY A 709 -12.22 -18.97 23.31
C GLY A 709 -10.79 -18.57 23.68
N LEU A 710 -10.69 -17.58 24.56
CA LEU A 710 -9.44 -17.08 25.15
C LEU A 710 -9.62 -16.94 26.66
N HIS A 711 -8.58 -17.25 27.42
CA HIS A 711 -8.56 -16.94 28.84
C HIS A 711 -8.29 -15.44 29.04
N ASP A 712 -9.00 -14.83 29.99
CA ASP A 712 -8.74 -13.48 30.46
C ASP A 712 -7.48 -13.49 31.35
N ASP A 713 -6.52 -12.60 31.10
CA ASP A 713 -5.25 -12.55 31.85
C ASP A 713 -5.46 -12.17 33.32
N ASP A 714 -6.50 -11.41 33.65
CA ASP A 714 -6.75 -10.89 35.00
C ASP A 714 -7.59 -11.87 35.83
N SER A 715 -8.68 -12.41 35.25
CA SER A 715 -9.60 -13.32 35.97
C SER A 715 -9.30 -14.81 35.77
N GLY A 716 -8.54 -15.18 34.74
CA GLY A 716 -8.32 -16.58 34.33
C GLY A 716 -9.54 -17.24 33.70
N GLU A 717 -10.69 -16.55 33.59
CA GLU A 717 -11.92 -17.10 33.04
C GLU A 717 -11.82 -17.32 31.52
N LEU A 718 -12.36 -18.42 31.02
CA LEU A 718 -12.44 -18.71 29.60
C LEU A 718 -13.61 -17.95 28.97
N ARG A 719 -13.33 -17.06 28.02
CA ARG A 719 -14.33 -16.24 27.33
C ARG A 719 -14.48 -16.65 25.87
N TYR A 720 -15.71 -16.64 25.36
CA TYR A 720 -15.99 -16.84 23.94
C TYR A 720 -15.35 -15.73 23.11
N ALA A 721 -14.59 -16.14 22.09
CA ALA A 721 -13.78 -15.28 21.25
C ALA A 721 -14.15 -15.40 19.76
N GLY A 722 -15.39 -15.78 19.44
CA GLY A 722 -15.90 -15.85 18.06
C GLY A 722 -15.83 -17.25 17.44
N LYS A 723 -15.93 -17.32 16.11
CA LYS A 723 -15.99 -18.59 15.37
C LYS A 723 -15.17 -18.56 14.08
N VAL A 724 -14.67 -19.73 13.67
CA VAL A 724 -13.91 -19.91 12.43
C VAL A 724 -14.52 -21.01 11.56
N GLY A 725 -14.89 -20.67 10.32
CA GLY A 725 -15.61 -21.55 9.38
C GLY A 725 -14.92 -21.75 8.03
N THR A 726 -13.70 -21.22 7.88
CA THR A 726 -12.87 -21.28 6.67
C THR A 726 -11.49 -21.83 7.03
N GLY A 727 -10.73 -22.35 6.05
CA GLY A 727 -9.41 -22.98 6.30
C GLY A 727 -9.43 -24.50 6.47
N PHE A 728 -10.57 -25.16 6.24
CA PHE A 728 -10.71 -26.62 6.35
C PHE A 728 -10.80 -27.28 4.96
N THR A 729 -10.03 -28.36 4.75
CA THR A 729 -10.25 -29.34 3.68
C THR A 729 -11.22 -30.44 4.13
N GLN A 730 -11.81 -31.20 3.19
CA GLN A 730 -12.67 -32.36 3.49
C GLN A 730 -11.98 -33.38 4.41
N ALA A 731 -10.69 -33.65 4.20
CA ALA A 731 -9.90 -34.57 5.03
C ALA A 731 -9.76 -34.02 6.47
N THR A 732 -9.35 -32.75 6.62
CA THR A 732 -9.23 -32.12 7.94
C THR A 732 -10.56 -31.99 8.68
N LEU A 733 -11.69 -31.76 7.99
CA LEU A 733 -13.01 -31.74 8.63
C LEU A 733 -13.32 -33.09 9.29
N ALA A 734 -13.04 -34.19 8.61
CA ALA A 734 -13.27 -35.53 9.16
C ALA A 734 -12.35 -35.84 10.35
N THR A 735 -11.05 -35.56 10.23
CA THR A 735 -10.06 -35.81 11.29
C THR A 735 -10.33 -34.97 12.53
N ILE A 736 -10.59 -33.67 12.37
CA ILE A 736 -10.90 -32.77 13.49
C ILE A 736 -12.21 -33.20 14.15
N PHE A 737 -13.25 -33.48 13.38
CA PHE A 737 -14.53 -33.89 13.94
C PHE A 737 -14.42 -35.14 14.83
N ALA A 738 -13.62 -36.14 14.42
CA ALA A 738 -13.36 -37.32 15.22
C ALA A 738 -12.70 -37.01 16.58
N GLN A 739 -11.87 -35.95 16.65
CA GLN A 739 -11.27 -35.48 17.91
C GLN A 739 -12.24 -34.64 18.76
N LEU A 740 -13.21 -33.96 18.14
CA LEU A 740 -14.21 -33.14 18.84
C LEU A 740 -15.30 -34.01 19.50
N THR A 741 -15.78 -35.06 18.82
CA THR A 741 -16.87 -35.93 19.32
C THR A 741 -16.68 -36.45 20.75
N PRO A 742 -15.52 -36.99 21.17
CA PRO A 742 -15.35 -37.47 22.54
C PRO A 742 -15.29 -36.36 23.60
N LEU A 743 -15.21 -35.09 23.20
CA LEU A 743 -15.11 -33.94 24.11
C LEU A 743 -16.45 -33.24 24.34
N GLU A 744 -17.56 -33.73 23.77
CA GLU A 744 -18.86 -33.08 23.83
C GLU A 744 -19.45 -33.05 25.25
N VAL A 745 -19.95 -31.87 25.64
CA VAL A 745 -20.54 -31.61 26.96
C VAL A 745 -21.85 -30.84 26.82
N LYS A 746 -22.73 -30.95 27.83
CA LYS A 746 -24.07 -30.33 27.79
C LYS A 746 -24.07 -28.81 28.07
N LYS A 747 -23.02 -28.27 28.69
CA LYS A 747 -22.96 -26.86 29.13
C LYS A 747 -21.73 -26.18 28.52
N PRO A 748 -21.81 -24.89 28.15
CA PRO A 748 -20.67 -24.13 27.67
C PRO A 748 -19.61 -24.00 28.77
N ALA A 749 -18.34 -24.12 28.39
CA ALA A 749 -17.20 -23.88 29.28
C ALA A 749 -16.81 -22.38 29.38
N VAL A 750 -17.44 -21.53 28.56
CA VAL A 750 -17.19 -20.09 28.51
C VAL A 750 -18.15 -19.32 29.40
N VAL A 751 -17.69 -18.21 30.00
CA VAL A 751 -18.52 -17.34 30.87
C VAL A 751 -19.50 -16.44 30.10
N ASN A 752 -19.25 -16.21 28.81
CA ASN A 752 -20.05 -15.39 27.90
C ASN A 752 -20.45 -16.16 26.62
N PRO A 753 -21.20 -17.27 26.72
CA PRO A 753 -21.58 -18.03 25.53
C PRO A 753 -22.42 -17.17 24.57
N PRO A 754 -22.29 -17.34 23.23
CA PRO A 754 -23.15 -16.68 22.26
C PRO A 754 -24.63 -16.92 22.56
N THR A 755 -25.45 -15.88 22.37
CA THR A 755 -26.89 -15.88 22.67
C THR A 755 -27.76 -15.73 21.41
N GLY A 756 -29.05 -16.06 21.49
CA GLY A 756 -29.99 -15.87 20.39
C GLY A 756 -29.75 -16.82 19.20
N PHE A 757 -29.83 -16.31 17.97
CA PHE A 757 -29.69 -17.13 16.75
C PHE A 757 -28.30 -17.78 16.62
N GLU A 758 -27.26 -17.17 17.21
CA GLU A 758 -25.91 -17.70 17.19
C GLU A 758 -25.70 -18.91 18.12
N ALA A 759 -26.59 -19.12 19.09
CA ALA A 759 -26.58 -20.28 19.98
C ALA A 759 -27.26 -21.52 19.38
N LYS A 760 -28.00 -21.36 18.28
CA LYS A 760 -28.84 -22.42 17.71
C LYS A 760 -27.98 -23.44 16.94
N GLY A 761 -28.01 -24.71 17.38
CA GLY A 761 -27.26 -25.80 16.74
C GLY A 761 -25.76 -25.78 17.08
N VAL A 762 -25.41 -25.31 18.28
CA VAL A 762 -24.05 -25.34 18.82
C VAL A 762 -23.87 -26.57 19.71
N HIS A 763 -22.78 -27.30 19.49
CA HIS A 763 -22.30 -28.38 20.34
C HIS A 763 -21.14 -27.86 21.18
N TRP A 764 -21.25 -27.97 22.50
CA TRP A 764 -20.23 -27.49 23.44
C TRP A 764 -19.20 -28.57 23.71
N LEU A 765 -17.95 -28.16 23.87
CA LEU A 765 -16.82 -29.07 24.10
C LEU A 765 -16.10 -28.75 25.40
N LYS A 766 -15.49 -29.78 26.00
CA LYS A 766 -14.47 -29.59 27.02
C LYS A 766 -13.27 -28.82 26.41
N PRO A 767 -12.78 -27.74 27.03
CA PRO A 767 -11.75 -26.86 26.47
C PRO A 767 -10.36 -27.50 26.54
N ALA A 768 -10.11 -28.49 25.68
CA ALA A 768 -8.87 -29.28 25.67
C ALA A 768 -8.05 -29.12 24.38
N LEU A 769 -8.69 -28.79 23.27
CA LEU A 769 -8.04 -28.64 21.97
C LEU A 769 -7.79 -27.17 21.66
N LEU A 770 -6.65 -26.90 21.02
CA LEU A 770 -6.28 -25.55 20.58
C LEU A 770 -6.32 -25.46 19.05
N ALA A 771 -6.79 -24.33 18.54
CA ALA A 771 -6.74 -23.99 17.11
C ALA A 771 -5.81 -22.80 16.92
N GLU A 772 -4.97 -22.88 15.89
CA GLU A 772 -4.26 -21.71 15.41
C GLU A 772 -5.07 -21.03 14.30
N VAL A 773 -5.29 -19.73 14.46
CA VAL A 773 -6.22 -18.95 13.65
C VAL A 773 -5.58 -17.62 13.25
N ALA A 774 -5.63 -17.32 11.96
CA ALA A 774 -5.35 -15.99 11.43
C ALA A 774 -6.65 -15.20 11.34
N PHE A 775 -6.64 -13.93 11.72
CA PHE A 775 -7.82 -13.08 11.77
C PHE A 775 -7.46 -11.63 11.44
N ALA A 776 -8.44 -10.84 11.00
CA ALA A 776 -8.22 -9.43 10.68
C ALA A 776 -8.14 -8.58 11.95
N GLU A 777 -9.05 -8.81 12.89
CA GLU A 777 -9.13 -8.09 14.17
C GLU A 777 -9.89 -8.91 15.24
N ILE A 778 -9.65 -8.59 16.51
CA ILE A 778 -10.52 -8.98 17.63
C ILE A 778 -11.37 -7.75 17.96
N THR A 779 -12.68 -7.95 18.05
CA THR A 779 -13.66 -6.91 18.33
C THR A 779 -13.68 -6.53 19.80
N GLN A 780 -14.36 -5.43 20.16
CA GLN A 780 -14.48 -5.00 21.56
C GLN A 780 -15.23 -6.01 22.45
N ASP A 781 -16.11 -6.84 21.89
CA ASP A 781 -16.74 -7.98 22.57
C ASP A 781 -15.84 -9.22 22.68
N GLY A 782 -14.58 -9.12 22.25
CA GLY A 782 -13.57 -10.17 22.37
C GLY A 782 -13.60 -11.20 21.23
N ALA A 783 -14.40 -10.99 20.18
CA ALA A 783 -14.59 -11.95 19.10
C ALA A 783 -13.68 -11.70 17.88
N VAL A 784 -13.13 -12.77 17.29
CA VAL A 784 -12.34 -12.65 16.05
C VAL A 784 -13.22 -12.39 14.83
N ARG A 785 -12.73 -11.53 13.92
CA ARG A 785 -13.33 -11.27 12.61
C ARG A 785 -12.45 -11.73 11.47
N GLN A 786 -13.11 -12.23 10.41
CA GLN A 786 -12.45 -12.78 9.21
C GLN A 786 -11.44 -13.88 9.56
N ALA A 787 -11.82 -14.73 10.53
CA ALA A 787 -10.99 -15.82 11.01
C ALA A 787 -10.83 -16.92 9.96
N VAL A 788 -9.60 -17.44 9.82
CA VAL A 788 -9.22 -18.58 8.97
C VAL A 788 -8.42 -19.57 9.81
N PHE A 789 -8.84 -20.85 9.77
CA PHE A 789 -8.18 -21.93 10.50
C PHE A 789 -6.88 -22.35 9.81
N HIS A 790 -5.82 -22.55 10.59
CA HIS A 790 -4.52 -23.03 10.08
C HIS A 790 -4.17 -24.45 10.56
N GLY A 791 -4.48 -24.80 11.81
CA GLY A 791 -4.13 -26.12 12.35
C GLY A 791 -4.48 -26.30 13.83
N LEU A 792 -4.38 -27.53 14.34
CA LEU A 792 -4.60 -27.86 15.76
C LEU A 792 -3.30 -27.82 16.56
N ARG A 793 -3.30 -27.22 17.75
CA ARG A 793 -2.12 -27.22 18.64
C ARG A 793 -2.31 -28.13 19.83
N ASN A 794 -1.24 -28.84 20.18
CA ASN A 794 -1.16 -29.75 21.33
C ASN A 794 0.13 -29.56 22.15
N ASP A 795 0.92 -28.54 21.79
CA ASP A 795 2.22 -28.21 22.39
C ASP A 795 2.11 -27.17 23.51
N LYS A 796 0.90 -26.66 23.81
CA LYS A 796 0.62 -25.67 24.85
C LYS A 796 -0.58 -26.13 25.70
N PRO A 797 -0.59 -25.87 27.02
CA PRO A 797 -1.77 -26.10 27.85
C PRO A 797 -2.85 -25.06 27.54
N ALA A 798 -4.11 -25.49 27.54
CA ALA A 798 -5.23 -24.62 27.13
C ALA A 798 -5.41 -23.42 28.04
N GLU A 799 -5.13 -23.60 29.33
CA GLU A 799 -5.22 -22.59 30.38
C GLU A 799 -4.21 -21.44 30.20
N SER A 800 -3.20 -21.63 29.35
CA SER A 800 -2.17 -20.61 29.07
C SER A 800 -2.46 -19.74 27.84
N ILE A 801 -3.60 -19.97 27.17
CA ILE A 801 -3.96 -19.28 25.94
C ILE A 801 -4.82 -18.05 26.25
N THR A 802 -4.15 -16.89 26.30
CA THR A 802 -4.74 -15.57 26.55
C THR A 802 -4.57 -14.67 25.33
N GLU A 803 -5.22 -13.51 25.32
CA GLU A 803 -5.15 -12.57 24.19
C GLU A 803 -3.73 -11.97 24.04
N GLU A 804 -3.08 -12.18 22.89
CA GLU A 804 -1.77 -11.55 22.65
C GLU A 804 -1.92 -10.03 22.38
N ARG A 805 -1.59 -9.22 23.39
CA ARG A 805 -1.54 -7.74 23.27
C ARG A 805 -0.11 -7.24 23.10
N PRO A 806 0.15 -6.29 22.19
CA PRO A 806 1.46 -5.66 22.05
C PRO A 806 1.86 -4.94 23.35
N ALA A 807 3.08 -5.15 23.81
CA ALA A 807 3.65 -4.39 24.91
C ALA A 807 4.18 -3.04 24.38
N PRO A 808 4.02 -1.92 25.13
CA PRO A 808 4.65 -0.66 24.77
C PRO A 808 6.18 -0.82 24.74
N ALA A 809 6.85 -0.24 23.73
CA ALA A 809 8.29 -0.35 23.55
C ALA A 809 9.04 0.07 24.85
N VAL A 810 9.73 -0.90 25.46
CA VAL A 810 10.40 -0.71 26.76
C VAL A 810 11.71 0.04 26.54
N LYS A 811 11.87 1.22 27.16
CA LYS A 811 13.16 1.92 27.22
C LYS A 811 14.17 1.13 28.08
N PRO A 812 15.46 1.04 27.70
CA PRO A 812 16.43 0.25 28.46
C PRO A 812 16.66 0.86 29.84
N LYS A 813 16.55 0.03 30.89
CA LYS A 813 17.00 0.41 32.23
C LYS A 813 18.52 0.30 32.29
N THR A 814 19.21 1.44 32.34
CA THR A 814 20.62 1.50 32.74
C THR A 814 20.79 1.03 34.18
N ALA A 815 21.73 0.12 34.41
CA ALA A 815 22.09 -0.37 35.72
C ALA A 815 22.52 0.76 36.67
N ARG A 816 21.84 0.93 37.80
CA ARG A 816 22.44 1.56 38.98
C ARG A 816 21.82 1.10 40.30
N LYS A 817 22.70 0.52 41.11
CA LYS A 817 22.80 0.41 42.58
C LYS A 817 21.56 0.76 43.43
N THR A 818 21.18 -0.25 44.22
CA THR A 818 20.64 -0.20 45.60
C THR A 818 20.43 1.17 46.23
N LYS A 819 19.17 1.48 46.60
CA LYS A 819 18.84 2.05 47.91
C LYS A 819 17.34 1.94 48.26
N ALA A 820 17.13 1.36 49.44
CA ALA A 820 16.11 1.57 50.47
C ALA A 820 14.63 1.79 50.10
N MET A 821 13.83 0.91 50.73
CA MET A 821 12.41 1.04 51.05
C MET A 821 12.01 2.45 51.50
N THR A 822 10.87 2.90 51.01
CA THR A 822 9.94 3.72 51.80
C THR A 822 8.51 3.27 51.52
N GLN A 823 7.81 2.99 52.61
CA GLN A 823 6.40 2.64 52.70
C GLN A 823 5.53 3.82 52.26
N THR A 824 4.41 3.54 51.60
CA THR A 824 3.15 4.26 51.85
C THR A 824 1.96 3.33 51.64
N GLU A 825 1.00 3.52 52.52
CA GLU A 825 -0.13 2.69 52.94
C GLU A 825 -1.41 2.88 52.07
N PRO A 826 -2.57 2.27 52.42
CA PRO A 826 -3.54 1.71 51.46
C PRO A 826 -4.68 2.65 51.03
N ASP A 827 -5.41 2.15 50.03
CA ASP A 827 -6.69 2.56 49.45
C ASP A 827 -7.52 3.65 50.15
N LYS A 828 -7.97 4.62 49.35
CA LYS A 828 -9.26 5.30 49.54
C LYS A 828 -10.14 5.15 48.29
N LYS A 829 -11.28 4.48 48.49
CA LYS A 829 -12.44 4.42 47.59
C LYS A 829 -12.98 5.83 47.30
N GLY A 830 -13.36 6.06 46.04
CA GLY A 830 -14.42 7.02 45.66
C GLY A 830 -13.99 8.15 44.72
N SER A 831 -13.84 7.87 43.43
CA SER A 831 -14.18 8.74 42.28
C SER A 831 -13.64 8.10 40.99
N THR A 832 -14.45 8.02 39.93
CA THR A 832 -14.07 7.52 38.60
C THR A 832 -13.02 8.45 37.96
N THR A 833 -11.74 8.28 38.30
CA THR A 833 -10.66 9.10 37.71
C THR A 833 -10.19 8.52 36.38
N LEU A 834 -10.47 9.25 35.30
CA LEU A 834 -9.99 8.97 33.95
C LEU A 834 -8.45 8.92 33.91
N ARG A 835 -7.87 7.77 33.55
CA ARG A 835 -6.41 7.60 33.52
C ARG A 835 -5.83 8.14 32.21
N LEU A 836 -5.12 9.27 32.27
CA LEU A 836 -4.36 9.81 31.14
C LEU A 836 -3.05 9.00 30.95
N THR A 837 -2.89 8.32 29.81
CA THR A 837 -1.66 7.57 29.49
C THR A 837 -0.66 8.46 28.74
N HIS A 838 0.63 8.23 28.99
CA HIS A 838 1.73 9.04 28.47
C HIS A 838 1.53 10.56 28.65
N PRO A 839 1.25 11.05 29.88
CA PRO A 839 0.98 12.46 30.13
C PRO A 839 2.13 13.38 29.68
N GLN A 840 3.39 12.94 29.83
CA GLN A 840 4.58 13.71 29.48
C GLN A 840 4.90 13.71 27.97
N ARG A 841 4.08 13.06 27.12
CA ARG A 841 4.30 13.06 25.67
C ARG A 841 4.19 14.48 25.15
N VAL A 842 5.23 14.98 24.49
CA VAL A 842 5.22 16.28 23.83
C VAL A 842 4.30 16.21 22.61
N ILE A 843 3.31 17.10 22.57
CA ILE A 843 2.34 17.24 21.46
C ILE A 843 2.68 18.43 20.55
N ASP A 844 3.41 19.42 21.06
CA ASP A 844 3.96 20.53 20.28
C ASP A 844 5.42 20.74 20.68
N PRO A 845 6.38 20.34 19.82
CA PRO A 845 7.81 20.51 20.09
C PRO A 845 8.24 21.97 20.27
N ALA A 846 7.61 22.92 19.56
CA ALA A 846 8.03 24.32 19.58
C ALA A 846 7.73 24.99 20.92
N SER A 847 6.54 24.76 21.48
CA SER A 847 6.16 25.27 22.80
C SER A 847 6.49 24.32 23.95
N GLY A 848 6.99 23.12 23.65
CA GLY A 848 7.19 22.04 24.62
C GLY A 848 5.91 21.54 25.28
N ALA A 849 4.73 21.85 24.73
CA ALA A 849 3.45 21.47 25.33
C ALA A 849 3.27 19.95 25.27
N THR A 850 2.79 19.39 26.37
CA THR A 850 2.58 17.96 26.55
C THR A 850 1.11 17.56 26.46
N LYS A 851 0.84 16.26 26.33
CA LYS A 851 -0.51 15.70 26.39
C LYS A 851 -1.19 16.04 27.71
N ARG A 852 -0.43 16.11 28.81
CA ARG A 852 -0.90 16.55 30.12
C ARG A 852 -1.34 18.01 30.09
N ASP A 853 -0.53 18.89 29.53
CA ASP A 853 -0.86 20.32 29.41
C ASP A 853 -2.18 20.53 28.64
N LEU A 854 -2.40 19.77 27.57
CA LEU A 854 -3.65 19.84 26.81
C LEU A 854 -4.86 19.30 27.59
N ALA A 855 -4.68 18.21 28.35
CA ALA A 855 -5.74 17.66 29.19
C ALA A 855 -6.10 18.62 30.34
N ASP A 856 -5.09 19.15 31.03
CA ASP A 856 -5.27 20.13 32.11
C ASP A 856 -5.89 21.43 31.58
N TYR A 857 -5.52 21.87 30.37
CA TYR A 857 -6.18 22.96 29.67
C TYR A 857 -7.68 22.67 29.50
N TYR A 858 -8.07 21.57 28.85
CA TYR A 858 -9.48 21.26 28.61
C TYR A 858 -10.29 21.06 29.90
N ILE A 859 -9.67 20.55 30.97
CA ILE A 859 -10.28 20.48 32.30
C ILE A 859 -10.55 21.89 32.83
N SER A 860 -9.55 22.77 32.78
CA SER A 860 -9.63 24.15 33.30
C SER A 860 -10.69 25.00 32.60
N ILE A 861 -10.94 24.76 31.31
CA ILE A 861 -11.94 25.50 30.52
C ILE A 861 -13.24 24.73 30.29
N SER A 862 -13.45 23.61 31.00
CA SER A 862 -14.60 22.73 30.81
C SER A 862 -15.95 23.44 30.94
N GLU A 863 -16.09 24.38 31.89
CA GLU A 863 -17.29 25.21 32.08
C GLU A 863 -17.59 26.11 30.87
N TRP A 864 -16.57 26.49 30.11
CA TRP A 864 -16.69 27.36 28.94
C TRP A 864 -16.93 26.58 27.64
N ILE A 865 -16.27 25.44 27.45
CA ILE A 865 -16.36 24.66 26.21
C ILE A 865 -17.54 23.68 26.18
N LEU A 866 -17.92 23.09 27.31
CA LEU A 866 -19.00 22.09 27.32
C LEU A 866 -20.34 22.64 26.85
N PRO A 867 -20.77 23.88 27.20
CA PRO A 867 -21.98 24.48 26.61
C PRO A 867 -21.96 24.57 25.08
N GLN A 868 -20.76 24.66 24.48
CA GLN A 868 -20.58 24.77 23.03
C GLN A 868 -20.57 23.41 22.32
N LEU A 869 -20.24 22.34 23.05
CA LEU A 869 -20.22 20.95 22.59
C LEU A 869 -21.54 20.21 22.85
N LEU A 870 -22.28 20.63 23.87
CA LEU A 870 -23.45 19.94 24.39
C LEU A 870 -24.46 19.62 23.28
N ASN A 871 -24.77 18.34 23.13
CA ASN A 871 -25.70 17.80 22.15
C ASN A 871 -25.36 18.13 20.70
N ARG A 872 -24.11 18.50 20.39
CA ARG A 872 -23.68 18.84 19.04
C ARG A 872 -22.72 17.77 18.51
N PRO A 873 -23.01 17.16 17.34
CA PRO A 873 -22.09 16.20 16.74
C PRO A 873 -20.70 16.80 16.53
N VAL A 874 -19.68 16.05 16.91
CA VAL A 874 -18.28 16.47 16.87
C VAL A 874 -17.45 15.55 15.98
N ALA A 875 -16.56 16.15 15.21
CA ALA A 875 -15.44 15.50 14.54
C ALA A 875 -14.14 15.87 15.26
N LEU A 876 -13.24 14.90 15.39
CA LEU A 876 -12.00 15.03 16.15
C LEU A 876 -10.82 15.12 15.19
N VAL A 877 -9.86 16.01 15.46
CA VAL A 877 -8.54 15.96 14.82
C VAL A 877 -7.55 15.40 15.81
N ARG A 878 -6.98 14.24 15.49
CA ARG A 878 -6.07 13.50 16.37
C ARG A 878 -4.65 13.60 15.87
N ALA A 879 -3.71 13.77 16.81
CA ALA A 879 -2.27 13.85 16.54
C ALA A 879 -1.51 12.82 17.41
N PRO A 880 -1.49 11.54 17.00
CA PRO A 880 -0.83 10.46 17.75
C PRO A 880 0.67 10.72 17.94
N ASP A 881 1.33 11.30 16.93
CA ASP A 881 2.78 11.54 16.88
C ASP A 881 3.17 13.02 16.96
N SER A 882 2.34 13.84 17.64
CA SER A 882 2.45 15.31 17.79
C SER A 882 1.92 16.11 16.60
N ILE A 883 1.80 17.45 16.74
CA ILE A 883 1.30 18.33 15.66
C ILE A 883 2.22 18.38 14.43
N GLY A 884 3.49 17.95 14.56
CA GLY A 884 4.43 17.85 13.45
C GLY A 884 4.32 16.54 12.65
N GLY A 885 3.54 15.58 13.16
CA GLY A 885 3.25 14.30 12.50
C GLY A 885 1.94 14.32 11.71
N GLU A 886 1.44 13.14 11.36
CA GLU A 886 0.16 13.00 10.65
C GLU A 886 -1.03 13.40 11.53
N LEU A 887 -1.97 14.15 10.94
CA LEU A 887 -3.22 14.56 11.58
C LEU A 887 -4.38 13.72 11.05
N PHE A 888 -5.10 13.05 11.94
CA PHE A 888 -6.24 12.21 11.60
C PHE A 888 -7.56 12.93 11.86
N PHE A 889 -8.31 13.23 10.79
CA PHE A 889 -9.64 13.84 10.88
C PHE A 889 -10.73 12.76 10.98
N GLN A 890 -11.29 12.57 12.18
CA GLN A 890 -12.24 11.51 12.49
C GLN A 890 -13.67 12.07 12.64
N LYS A 891 -14.56 11.73 11.69
CA LYS A 891 -16.00 12.06 11.76
C LYS A 891 -16.86 10.97 12.42
N ASN A 892 -16.43 9.71 12.36
CA ASN A 892 -17.25 8.56 12.71
C ASN A 892 -16.74 7.88 13.99
N ALA A 893 -17.67 7.41 14.83
CA ALA A 893 -17.38 6.79 16.12
C ALA A 893 -17.19 5.26 16.06
N GLU A 894 -17.28 4.66 14.87
CA GLU A 894 -17.75 3.28 14.65
C GLU A 894 -16.88 2.18 15.32
N HIS A 895 -15.63 2.49 15.71
CA HIS A 895 -14.69 1.55 16.34
C HIS A 895 -13.82 2.15 17.49
N LEU A 896 -14.20 3.30 18.07
CA LEU A 896 -13.49 3.90 19.20
C LEU A 896 -14.42 4.00 20.42
N ALA A 897 -14.15 3.24 21.49
CA ALA A 897 -14.72 3.54 22.80
C ALA A 897 -13.89 4.65 23.45
N ILE A 898 -14.27 5.89 23.19
CA ILE A 898 -13.74 7.04 23.93
C ILE A 898 -14.58 7.15 25.22
N PRO A 899 -13.98 7.03 26.42
CA PRO A 899 -14.73 7.12 27.66
C PRO A 899 -15.58 8.39 27.72
N GLY A 900 -16.85 8.27 28.12
CA GLY A 900 -17.81 9.37 28.23
C GLY A 900 -18.44 9.87 26.93
N ILE A 901 -17.93 9.52 25.75
CA ILE A 901 -18.54 9.96 24.47
C ILE A 901 -19.85 9.21 24.22
N GLU A 902 -20.92 9.97 23.98
CA GLU A 902 -22.19 9.43 23.52
C GLU A 902 -22.17 9.28 21.99
N ILE A 903 -22.77 8.20 21.48
CA ILE A 903 -22.84 7.90 20.06
C ILE A 903 -24.28 7.94 19.60
N ILE A 904 -24.56 8.73 18.56
CA ILE A 904 -25.84 8.67 17.85
C ILE A 904 -25.69 7.66 16.70
N GLY A 905 -26.67 6.76 16.57
CA GLY A 905 -26.70 5.74 15.53
C GLY A 905 -26.72 6.29 14.09
N LYS A 906 -26.54 5.39 13.13
CA LYS A 906 -26.40 5.70 11.69
C LYS A 906 -27.71 6.03 10.96
N GLU A 907 -28.83 6.04 11.67
CA GLU A 907 -30.19 6.09 11.10
C GLU A 907 -30.43 7.35 10.26
N GLU A 908 -29.90 8.50 10.70
CA GLU A 908 -30.16 9.79 10.06
C GLU A 908 -28.99 10.31 9.21
N THR A 909 -27.77 9.82 9.46
CA THR A 909 -26.52 10.33 8.87
C THR A 909 -25.81 9.29 7.99
N GLY A 910 -26.26 8.04 7.99
CA GLY A 910 -25.61 6.92 7.30
C GLY A 910 -24.34 6.38 7.98
N HIS A 911 -23.88 7.03 9.06
CA HIS A 911 -22.72 6.65 9.88
C HIS A 911 -22.88 7.21 11.31
N PRO A 912 -22.36 6.54 12.35
CA PRO A 912 -22.49 7.01 13.73
C PRO A 912 -21.66 8.27 13.99
N VAL A 913 -22.23 9.22 14.73
CA VAL A 913 -21.60 10.50 15.09
C VAL A 913 -21.38 10.60 16.60
N MET A 914 -20.33 11.32 17.01
CA MET A 914 -19.91 11.47 18.42
C MET A 914 -20.48 12.72 19.07
N LEU A 915 -20.81 12.64 20.36
CA LEU A 915 -21.14 13.80 21.21
C LEU A 915 -20.20 13.86 22.42
N ILE A 916 -19.76 15.06 22.78
CA ILE A 916 -19.00 15.34 23.99
C ILE A 916 -19.88 16.19 24.91
N ASN A 917 -20.59 15.54 25.83
CA ASN A 917 -21.58 16.19 26.69
C ASN A 917 -21.10 16.42 28.13
N ASN A 918 -19.94 15.88 28.50
CA ASN A 918 -19.41 15.93 29.85
C ASN A 918 -17.88 15.99 29.84
N ILE A 919 -17.30 16.31 31.00
CA ILE A 919 -15.84 16.45 31.16
C ILE A 919 -15.10 15.12 30.92
N GLU A 920 -15.71 13.99 31.28
CA GLU A 920 -15.15 12.66 31.05
C GLU A 920 -14.95 12.40 29.54
N ALA A 921 -15.96 12.71 28.72
CA ALA A 921 -15.91 12.65 27.26
C ALA A 921 -14.83 13.57 26.67
N LEU A 922 -14.71 14.78 27.22
CA LEU A 922 -13.76 15.78 26.75
C LEU A 922 -12.31 15.34 27.02
N VAL A 923 -12.01 14.89 28.24
CA VAL A 923 -10.68 14.38 28.59
C VAL A 923 -10.43 13.03 27.92
N GLY A 924 -11.46 12.21 27.71
CA GLY A 924 -11.42 10.98 26.92
C GLY A 924 -10.95 11.24 25.49
N ALA A 925 -11.45 12.30 24.85
CA ALA A 925 -11.02 12.69 23.51
C ALA A 925 -9.51 13.04 23.49
N VAL A 926 -9.02 13.80 24.47
CA VAL A 926 -7.60 14.14 24.62
C VAL A 926 -6.74 12.90 24.89
N GLN A 927 -7.24 11.98 25.72
CA GLN A 927 -6.60 10.70 25.99
C GLN A 927 -6.38 9.90 24.70
N MET A 928 -7.31 9.99 23.76
CA MET A 928 -7.19 9.41 22.42
C MET A 928 -6.39 10.27 21.44
N ASN A 929 -5.61 11.23 21.94
CA ASN A 929 -4.76 12.16 21.19
C ASN A 929 -5.53 13.17 20.34
N SER A 930 -6.80 13.48 20.67
CA SER A 930 -7.55 14.54 20.00
C SER A 930 -7.05 15.91 20.47
N ILE A 931 -6.73 16.79 19.52
CA ILE A 931 -6.33 18.17 19.75
C ILE A 931 -7.43 19.13 19.33
N GLU A 932 -7.98 18.96 18.13
CA GLU A 932 -9.06 19.86 17.64
C GLU A 932 -10.43 19.21 17.77
N LEU A 933 -11.43 20.01 18.15
CA LEU A 933 -12.83 19.61 18.27
C LEU A 933 -13.67 20.43 17.28
N HIS A 934 -14.24 19.78 16.27
CA HIS A 934 -15.01 20.45 15.22
C HIS A 934 -16.47 20.07 15.30
N THR A 935 -17.36 21.05 15.44
CA THR A 935 -18.77 20.78 15.66
C THR A 935 -19.63 21.04 14.42
N TRP A 936 -20.71 20.28 14.28
CA TRP A 936 -21.73 20.49 13.24
C TRP A 936 -22.52 21.78 13.49
N ASN A 937 -23.34 22.19 12.52
CA ASN A 937 -24.27 23.33 12.67
C ASN A 937 -25.71 22.92 13.06
N ALA A 938 -25.91 21.70 13.56
CA ALA A 938 -27.18 21.22 14.14
C ALA A 938 -26.95 20.50 15.47
N LEU A 939 -28.02 20.33 16.24
CA LEU A 939 -28.04 19.54 17.49
C LEU A 939 -28.55 18.11 17.23
N SER A 940 -28.13 17.17 18.08
CA SER A 940 -28.52 15.75 18.08
C SER A 940 -30.02 15.53 18.04
N LYS A 941 -30.78 16.35 18.77
CA LYS A 941 -32.25 16.30 18.81
C LYS A 941 -32.91 16.57 17.46
N ASN A 942 -32.27 17.33 16.57
CA ASN A 942 -32.81 17.68 15.26
C ASN A 942 -31.69 17.87 14.23
N LEU A 943 -31.03 16.76 13.86
CA LEU A 943 -29.89 16.77 12.95
C LEU A 943 -30.20 17.28 11.54
N LYS A 944 -31.47 17.27 11.12
CA LYS A 944 -31.91 17.71 9.79
C LYS A 944 -32.08 19.22 9.67
N LYS A 945 -32.16 19.94 10.80
CA LYS A 945 -32.46 21.37 10.84
C LYS A 945 -31.37 22.12 11.60
N PRO A 946 -30.45 22.79 10.89
CA PRO A 946 -29.40 23.59 11.52
C PRO A 946 -29.97 24.64 12.48
N ASP A 947 -29.32 24.77 13.62
CA ASP A 947 -29.61 25.79 14.64
C ASP A 947 -28.64 26.98 14.57
N ARG A 948 -27.75 26.98 13.58
CA ARG A 948 -26.88 28.10 13.24
C ARG A 948 -26.35 27.98 11.82
N PHE A 949 -25.79 29.06 11.30
CA PHE A 949 -24.83 29.01 10.20
C PHE A 949 -23.56 29.79 10.58
N ILE A 950 -22.47 29.49 9.89
CA ILE A 950 -21.16 30.08 10.12
C ILE A 950 -20.64 30.69 8.83
N LEU A 951 -20.07 31.87 8.95
CA LEU A 951 -19.26 32.52 7.91
C LEU A 951 -17.81 32.52 8.39
N ASP A 952 -16.94 31.79 7.71
CA ASP A 952 -15.52 31.69 8.03
C ASP A 952 -14.73 32.61 7.10
N LEU A 953 -14.18 33.70 7.64
CA LEU A 953 -13.46 34.70 6.86
C LEU A 953 -12.01 34.24 6.68
N ASP A 954 -11.72 33.72 5.49
CA ASP A 954 -10.42 33.19 5.09
C ASP A 954 -9.67 34.23 4.23
N PRO A 955 -8.62 34.88 4.76
CA PRO A 955 -7.87 35.87 4.02
C PRO A 955 -6.88 35.23 3.03
N ASP A 956 -6.47 36.01 2.04
CA ASP A 956 -5.16 35.82 1.40
C ASP A 956 -4.05 35.88 2.47
N PRO A 957 -3.10 34.93 2.52
CA PRO A 957 -1.94 34.99 3.41
C PRO A 957 -1.13 36.29 3.36
N ALA A 958 -1.13 37.01 2.24
CA ALA A 958 -0.40 38.26 2.04
C ALA A 958 -1.18 39.51 2.50
N LEU A 959 -2.46 39.39 2.86
CA LEU A 959 -3.24 40.53 3.34
C LEU A 959 -2.83 40.95 4.76
N PRO A 960 -2.72 42.26 5.03
CA PRO A 960 -2.46 42.74 6.37
C PRO A 960 -3.64 42.42 7.29
N TRP A 961 -3.37 42.16 8.57
CA TRP A 961 -4.39 41.82 9.57
C TRP A 961 -5.51 42.87 9.67
N LYS A 962 -5.19 44.15 9.45
CA LYS A 962 -6.18 45.23 9.41
C LYS A 962 -7.31 44.96 8.40
N SER A 963 -7.00 44.34 7.25
CA SER A 963 -8.00 43.96 6.26
C SER A 963 -8.98 42.91 6.78
N MET A 964 -8.56 42.01 7.68
CA MET A 964 -9.45 41.06 8.35
C MET A 964 -10.42 41.75 9.30
N ILE A 965 -9.94 42.74 10.07
CA ILE A 965 -10.77 43.56 10.97
C ILE A 965 -11.84 44.30 10.15
N GLU A 966 -11.41 45.03 9.11
CA GLU A 966 -12.31 45.79 8.23
C GLU A 966 -13.35 44.87 7.57
N ALA A 967 -12.92 43.72 7.03
CA ALA A 967 -13.82 42.76 6.41
C ALA A 967 -14.84 42.15 7.39
N THR A 968 -14.41 41.88 8.62
CA THR A 968 -15.30 41.38 9.67
C THR A 968 -16.36 42.44 10.01
N GLN A 969 -15.96 43.71 10.18
CA GLN A 969 -16.90 44.82 10.43
C GLN A 969 -17.92 44.98 9.30
N LEU A 970 -17.47 44.95 8.04
CA LEU A 970 -18.34 45.06 6.87
C LEU A 970 -19.34 43.90 6.78
N THR A 971 -18.89 42.69 7.10
CA THR A 971 -19.76 41.50 7.14
C THR A 971 -20.81 41.63 8.25
N LEU A 972 -20.42 42.12 9.43
CA LEU A 972 -21.33 42.35 10.54
C LEU A 972 -22.38 43.42 10.20
N THR A 973 -22.00 44.51 9.53
CA THR A 973 -22.94 45.54 9.09
C THR A 973 -24.02 44.96 8.18
N VAL A 974 -23.65 44.12 7.21
CA VAL A 974 -24.64 43.46 6.33
C VAL A 974 -25.54 42.51 7.11
N LEU A 975 -25.02 41.77 8.09
CA LEU A 975 -25.84 40.91 8.94
C LEU A 975 -26.79 41.71 9.84
N ASP A 976 -26.34 42.83 10.39
CA ASP A 976 -27.15 43.74 11.21
C ASP A 976 -28.27 44.37 10.35
N GLU A 977 -28.01 44.75 9.09
CA GLU A 977 -29.04 45.21 8.14
C GLU A 977 -30.07 44.12 7.79
N LEU A 978 -29.66 42.85 7.79
CA LEU A 978 -30.57 41.72 7.65
C LEU A 978 -31.34 41.41 8.94
N GLY A 979 -31.03 42.09 10.05
CA GLY A 979 -31.65 41.86 11.35
C GLY A 979 -31.19 40.56 12.00
N LEU A 980 -29.99 40.08 11.68
CA LEU A 980 -29.41 38.86 12.21
C LEU A 980 -28.37 39.17 13.28
N LYS A 981 -28.67 38.84 14.53
CA LYS A 981 -27.69 38.90 15.61
C LYS A 981 -26.59 37.88 15.34
N SER A 982 -25.35 38.33 15.47
CA SER A 982 -24.14 37.62 15.07
C SER A 982 -23.10 37.66 16.18
N PHE A 983 -22.34 36.57 16.30
CA PHE A 983 -21.38 36.33 17.37
C PHE A 983 -20.01 36.01 16.78
N LEU A 984 -18.94 36.51 17.39
CA LEU A 984 -17.60 36.41 16.82
C LEU A 984 -16.70 35.48 17.61
N LYS A 985 -15.81 34.79 16.90
CA LYS A 985 -14.63 34.17 17.52
C LYS A 985 -13.44 34.20 16.58
N THR A 986 -12.25 34.28 17.14
CA THR A 986 -11.02 33.98 16.39
C THR A 986 -11.01 32.52 15.98
N SER A 987 -10.40 32.19 14.84
CA SER A 987 -10.30 30.80 14.39
C SER A 987 -9.20 30.01 15.11
N GLY A 988 -8.25 30.68 15.79
CA GLY A 988 -6.97 30.09 16.20
C GLY A 988 -6.01 29.89 15.03
N GLY A 989 -6.39 30.34 13.82
CA GLY A 989 -5.61 30.23 12.60
C GLY A 989 -5.22 31.60 12.05
N LYS A 990 -5.77 31.96 10.88
CA LYS A 990 -5.50 33.23 10.21
C LYS A 990 -6.75 34.12 10.05
N GLY A 991 -7.93 33.61 10.38
CA GLY A 991 -9.22 34.22 10.09
C GLY A 991 -10.16 34.35 11.30
N ILE A 992 -11.33 34.94 11.08
CA ILE A 992 -12.39 35.15 12.07
C ILE A 992 -13.64 34.37 11.65
N HIS A 993 -14.29 33.71 12.62
CA HIS A 993 -15.56 33.05 12.38
C HIS A 993 -16.70 33.90 12.92
N ILE A 994 -17.72 34.09 12.10
CA ILE A 994 -18.97 34.75 12.46
C ILE A 994 -20.05 33.67 12.57
N VAL A 995 -20.64 33.55 13.75
CA VAL A 995 -21.67 32.56 14.08
C VAL A 995 -23.02 33.26 14.18
N VAL A 996 -23.98 32.76 13.42
CA VAL A 996 -25.34 33.31 13.38
C VAL A 996 -26.31 32.23 13.84
N PRO A 997 -26.86 32.31 15.08
CA PRO A 997 -27.82 31.33 15.56
C PRO A 997 -29.13 31.43 14.79
N LEU A 998 -29.83 30.31 14.65
CA LEU A 998 -31.12 30.19 13.99
C LEU A 998 -32.05 29.33 14.83
N THR A 999 -33.35 29.65 14.80
CA THR A 999 -34.36 28.70 15.25
C THR A 999 -34.41 27.55 14.22
N PRO A 1000 -34.24 26.28 14.62
CA PRO A 1000 -34.10 25.13 13.71
C PRO A 1000 -35.42 24.77 13.00
N LYS A 1001 -35.82 25.62 12.05
CA LYS A 1001 -37.02 25.48 11.20
C LYS A 1001 -36.67 25.08 9.76
N ALA A 1002 -35.60 25.65 9.22
CA ALA A 1002 -35.09 25.40 7.88
C ALA A 1002 -34.18 24.16 7.84
N ASP A 1003 -34.13 23.47 6.71
CA ASP A 1003 -33.21 22.36 6.47
C ASP A 1003 -31.80 22.87 6.06
N TRP A 1004 -30.87 21.93 5.88
CA TRP A 1004 -29.49 22.21 5.50
C TRP A 1004 -29.37 22.98 4.18
N ASP A 1005 -30.15 22.60 3.16
CA ASP A 1005 -30.06 23.22 1.84
C ASP A 1005 -30.58 24.66 1.86
N ALA A 1006 -31.66 24.93 2.58
CA ALA A 1006 -32.18 26.27 2.78
C ALA A 1006 -31.19 27.17 3.55
N VAL A 1007 -30.55 26.65 4.61
CA VAL A 1007 -29.56 27.40 5.40
C VAL A 1007 -28.28 27.65 4.60
N LYS A 1008 -27.79 26.65 3.87
CA LYS A 1008 -26.62 26.77 2.99
C LYS A 1008 -26.87 27.74 1.84
N SER A 1009 -28.03 27.66 1.20
CA SER A 1009 -28.40 28.56 0.11
C SER A 1009 -28.55 30.00 0.58
N PHE A 1010 -29.14 30.20 1.76
CA PHE A 1010 -29.25 31.53 2.37
C PHE A 1010 -27.88 32.12 2.71
N SER A 1011 -27.03 31.37 3.42
CA SER A 1011 -25.66 31.84 3.75
C SER A 1011 -24.82 32.11 2.49
N HIS A 1012 -24.95 31.28 1.46
CA HIS A 1012 -24.32 31.54 0.15
C HIS A 1012 -24.83 32.84 -0.49
N ALA A 1013 -26.14 33.11 -0.45
CA ALA A 1013 -26.69 34.35 -0.99
C ALA A 1013 -26.23 35.58 -0.20
N VAL A 1014 -26.09 35.49 1.12
CA VAL A 1014 -25.49 36.56 1.94
C VAL A 1014 -24.05 36.82 1.50
N VAL A 1015 -23.24 35.77 1.35
CA VAL A 1015 -21.85 35.89 0.87
C VAL A 1015 -21.77 36.49 -0.54
N LYS A 1016 -22.62 36.04 -1.46
CA LYS A 1016 -22.70 36.58 -2.82
C LYS A 1016 -23.11 38.05 -2.82
N HIS A 1017 -24.05 38.42 -1.96
CA HIS A 1017 -24.47 39.82 -1.80
C HIS A 1017 -23.32 40.70 -1.29
N ILE A 1018 -22.60 40.27 -0.25
CA ILE A 1018 -21.42 41.00 0.27
C ILE A 1018 -20.33 41.12 -0.81
N ALA A 1019 -20.02 40.03 -1.52
CA ALA A 1019 -19.03 40.04 -2.58
C ALA A 1019 -19.43 40.91 -3.78
N ASN A 1020 -20.73 41.06 -4.06
CA ASN A 1020 -21.21 41.95 -5.11
C ASN A 1020 -21.16 43.42 -4.69
N LEU A 1021 -21.42 43.73 -3.42
CA LEU A 1021 -21.34 45.10 -2.89
C LEU A 1021 -19.89 45.58 -2.79
N LEU A 1022 -18.98 44.67 -2.40
CA LEU A 1022 -17.60 44.98 -2.08
C LEU A 1022 -16.63 44.01 -2.79
N PRO A 1023 -16.64 43.97 -4.14
CA PRO A 1023 -15.90 42.98 -4.93
C PRO A 1023 -14.38 43.12 -4.80
N ASP A 1024 -13.87 44.29 -4.41
CA ASP A 1024 -12.44 44.53 -4.19
C ASP A 1024 -11.95 44.06 -2.82
N ARG A 1025 -12.87 43.65 -1.93
CA ARG A 1025 -12.56 43.18 -0.58
C ARG A 1025 -12.93 41.72 -0.38
N PHE A 1026 -14.02 41.27 -1.01
CA PHE A 1026 -14.55 39.94 -0.78
C PHE A 1026 -14.64 39.09 -2.04
N SER A 1027 -14.49 37.78 -1.82
CA SER A 1027 -14.79 36.77 -2.82
C SER A 1027 -15.89 35.84 -2.29
N ALA A 1028 -16.81 35.46 -3.18
CA ALA A 1028 -17.82 34.44 -2.92
C ALA A 1028 -17.42 33.06 -3.47
N VAL A 1029 -16.24 32.94 -4.08
CA VAL A 1029 -15.77 31.71 -4.73
C VAL A 1029 -14.61 31.12 -3.92
N SER A 1030 -14.73 29.84 -3.58
CA SER A 1030 -13.70 29.13 -2.82
C SER A 1030 -12.40 28.96 -3.61
N GLY A 1031 -11.31 28.71 -2.89
CA GLY A 1031 -9.97 28.48 -3.45
C GLY A 1031 -9.03 29.69 -3.35
N PRO A 1032 -7.73 29.50 -3.02
CA PRO A 1032 -6.78 30.60 -2.82
C PRO A 1032 -6.69 31.58 -4.00
N LYS A 1033 -6.75 31.07 -5.24
CA LYS A 1033 -6.68 31.88 -6.47
C LYS A 1033 -7.85 32.85 -6.64
N ASN A 1034 -9.01 32.53 -6.07
CA ASN A 1034 -10.21 33.37 -6.19
C ASN A 1034 -10.29 34.46 -5.13
N ARG A 1035 -9.28 34.56 -4.25
CA ARG A 1035 -9.20 35.56 -3.19
C ARG A 1035 -7.85 36.26 -3.14
N VAL A 1036 -7.08 36.30 -4.23
CA VAL A 1036 -5.80 37.01 -4.25
C VAL A 1036 -6.05 38.49 -3.90
N GLY A 1037 -5.43 38.96 -2.82
CA GLY A 1037 -5.65 40.30 -2.26
C GLY A 1037 -7.05 40.54 -1.69
N LYS A 1038 -7.85 39.49 -1.45
CA LYS A 1038 -9.24 39.57 -0.95
C LYS A 1038 -9.49 38.57 0.18
N ILE A 1039 -10.66 38.65 0.79
CA ILE A 1039 -11.11 37.69 1.82
C ILE A 1039 -12.23 36.84 1.23
N PHE A 1040 -12.06 35.52 1.28
CA PHE A 1040 -13.15 34.60 0.97
C PHE A 1040 -14.00 34.41 2.22
N ILE A 1041 -15.32 34.60 2.08
CA ILE A 1041 -16.25 34.26 3.17
C ILE A 1041 -16.73 32.83 2.92
N ASP A 1042 -16.10 31.87 3.60
CA ASP A 1042 -16.42 30.46 3.45
C ASP A 1042 -17.77 30.11 4.08
N TYR A 1043 -18.75 29.89 3.20
CA TYR A 1043 -20.09 29.40 3.54
C TYR A 1043 -20.21 27.87 3.43
N LEU A 1044 -19.18 27.17 2.93
CA LEU A 1044 -19.23 25.72 2.68
C LEU A 1044 -19.32 24.91 3.98
N ARG A 1045 -19.00 25.54 5.12
CA ARG A 1045 -19.21 25.02 6.48
C ARG A 1045 -20.68 24.77 6.84
N ASN A 1046 -21.63 25.24 6.02
CA ASN A 1046 -23.07 25.18 6.28
C ASN A 1046 -23.79 24.01 5.60
N GLY A 1047 -23.07 23.06 5.01
CA GLY A 1047 -23.65 21.82 4.48
C GLY A 1047 -23.79 20.73 5.54
N MET A 1048 -24.67 19.75 5.28
CA MET A 1048 -24.80 18.57 6.13
C MET A 1048 -23.46 17.83 6.25
N GLY A 1049 -23.06 17.49 7.47
CA GLY A 1049 -21.77 16.82 7.75
C GLY A 1049 -20.53 17.71 7.66
N ALA A 1050 -20.68 19.00 7.35
CA ALA A 1050 -19.61 19.98 7.46
C ALA A 1050 -19.46 20.42 8.93
N THR A 1051 -18.23 20.80 9.30
CA THR A 1051 -17.89 21.10 10.68
C THR A 1051 -17.01 22.34 10.78
N THR A 1052 -17.06 23.00 11.93
CA THR A 1052 -16.23 24.17 12.26
C THR A 1052 -15.59 23.99 13.62
N ILE A 1053 -14.34 24.45 13.79
CA ILE A 1053 -13.66 24.43 15.09
C ILE A 1053 -14.56 25.04 16.17
N CYS A 1054 -14.74 24.29 17.26
CA CYS A 1054 -15.54 24.70 18.41
C CYS A 1054 -14.91 25.93 19.09
N ALA A 1055 -15.72 26.78 19.70
CA ALA A 1055 -15.21 27.82 20.59
C ALA A 1055 -14.43 27.17 21.74
N TYR A 1056 -13.33 27.81 22.15
CA TYR A 1056 -12.37 27.35 23.16
C TYR A 1056 -11.59 26.07 22.79
N ALA A 1057 -11.77 25.48 21.61
CA ALA A 1057 -10.96 24.35 21.18
C ALA A 1057 -9.57 24.78 20.69
N ALA A 1058 -8.56 23.97 21.02
CA ALA A 1058 -7.18 24.14 20.56
C ALA A 1058 -7.05 23.79 19.06
N ARG A 1059 -6.01 24.34 18.44
CA ARG A 1059 -5.61 24.07 17.06
C ARG A 1059 -4.33 23.25 17.03
N SER A 1060 -4.23 22.30 16.10
CA SER A 1060 -3.01 21.54 15.85
C SER A 1060 -2.03 22.34 15.00
N ARG A 1061 -1.56 23.47 15.55
CA ARG A 1061 -0.60 24.41 14.96
C ARG A 1061 0.44 24.78 16.02
N GLU A 1062 1.58 25.30 15.56
CA GLU A 1062 2.65 25.75 16.44
C GLU A 1062 2.13 26.71 17.52
N GLY A 1063 2.46 26.43 18.78
CA GLY A 1063 1.98 27.17 19.95
C GLY A 1063 0.61 26.76 20.48
N LEU A 1064 -0.06 25.78 19.85
CA LEU A 1064 -1.43 25.34 20.18
C LEU A 1064 -2.41 26.51 20.36
N PRO A 1065 -2.61 27.36 19.34
CA PRO A 1065 -3.54 28.47 19.43
C PRO A 1065 -4.97 28.00 19.63
N VAL A 1066 -5.82 28.84 20.20
CA VAL A 1066 -7.20 28.53 20.57
C VAL A 1066 -8.17 29.38 19.75
N SER A 1067 -9.32 28.80 19.39
CA SER A 1067 -10.43 29.52 18.80
C SER A 1067 -11.25 30.25 19.89
N VAL A 1068 -11.02 31.54 20.12
CA VAL A 1068 -11.57 32.28 21.29
C VAL A 1068 -12.76 33.18 20.89
N PRO A 1069 -13.93 33.07 21.54
CA PRO A 1069 -15.03 34.04 21.47
C PRO A 1069 -14.60 35.46 21.83
N ILE A 1070 -15.11 36.45 21.10
CA ILE A 1070 -14.76 37.85 21.29
C ILE A 1070 -15.99 38.74 21.24
N PHE A 1071 -15.92 39.89 21.91
CA PHE A 1071 -16.89 40.97 21.77
C PHE A 1071 -16.78 41.63 20.39
N LYS A 1072 -17.86 42.27 19.91
CA LYS A 1072 -17.79 43.01 18.64
C LYS A 1072 -16.89 44.25 18.80
N GLU A 1073 -16.87 44.83 19.99
CA GLU A 1073 -16.21 46.09 20.34
C GLU A 1073 -14.68 45.96 20.39
N GLU A 1074 -14.17 44.78 20.77
CA GLU A 1074 -12.74 44.50 20.90
C GLU A 1074 -12.09 43.99 19.60
N LEU A 1075 -12.89 43.79 18.54
CA LEU A 1075 -12.42 43.31 17.24
C LEU A 1075 -11.26 44.16 16.68
N LYS A 1076 -11.30 45.48 16.92
CA LYS A 1076 -10.30 46.45 16.48
C LYS A 1076 -8.96 46.34 17.23
N ASP A 1077 -8.98 45.77 18.43
CA ASP A 1077 -7.83 45.70 19.33
C ASP A 1077 -7.06 44.36 19.17
N LEU A 1078 -7.59 43.44 18.36
CA LEU A 1078 -6.94 42.17 18.06
C LEU A 1078 -5.69 42.35 17.21
N LYS A 1079 -4.63 41.61 17.58
CA LYS A 1079 -3.35 41.60 16.86
C LYS A 1079 -3.22 40.43 15.89
N GLY A 1080 -4.06 39.40 16.03
CA GLY A 1080 -4.08 38.24 15.15
C GLY A 1080 -5.13 37.21 15.56
N ALA A 1081 -5.45 36.28 14.65
CA ALA A 1081 -6.42 35.21 14.88
C ALA A 1081 -5.91 34.08 15.80
N ASN A 1082 -4.63 34.10 16.19
CA ASN A 1082 -3.94 33.07 16.96
C ASN A 1082 -3.22 33.63 18.20
N GLN A 1083 -3.61 34.82 18.70
CA GLN A 1083 -2.95 35.48 19.84
C GLN A 1083 -3.15 34.76 21.19
N TRP A 1084 -4.19 33.92 21.28
CA TRP A 1084 -4.48 33.08 22.44
C TRP A 1084 -4.15 31.62 22.17
N THR A 1085 -3.61 30.96 23.18
CA THR A 1085 -3.08 29.60 23.18
C THR A 1085 -3.55 28.84 24.41
N VAL A 1086 -3.33 27.53 24.43
CA VAL A 1086 -3.62 26.71 25.63
C VAL A 1086 -2.87 27.18 26.88
N ARG A 1087 -1.78 27.94 26.73
CA ARG A 1087 -0.97 28.43 27.85
C ARG A 1087 -1.46 29.76 28.42
N ASN A 1088 -2.00 30.68 27.62
CA ASN A 1088 -2.35 32.03 28.07
C ASN A 1088 -3.86 32.34 28.06
N LEU A 1089 -4.72 31.42 27.63
CA LEU A 1089 -6.17 31.67 27.61
C LEU A 1089 -6.75 31.98 29.00
N HIS A 1090 -6.20 31.38 30.06
CA HIS A 1090 -6.66 31.60 31.43
C HIS A 1090 -6.52 33.07 31.87
N GLU A 1091 -5.49 33.78 31.40
CA GLU A 1091 -5.30 35.21 31.65
C GLU A 1091 -6.47 36.00 31.04
N ARG A 1092 -6.79 35.69 29.78
CA ARG A 1092 -7.93 36.31 29.07
C ARG A 1092 -9.25 36.03 29.78
N LEU A 1093 -9.51 34.80 30.21
CA LEU A 1093 -10.75 34.46 30.91
C LEU A 1093 -10.85 35.18 32.28
N GLY A 1094 -9.72 35.45 32.93
CA GLY A 1094 -9.68 36.23 34.17
C GLY A 1094 -9.91 37.73 33.98
N GLU A 1095 -9.66 38.26 32.77
CA GLU A 1095 -9.90 39.67 32.41
C GLU A 1095 -11.32 39.95 31.89
N LEU A 1096 -12.12 38.91 31.63
CA LEU A 1096 -13.48 39.06 31.09
C LEU A 1096 -14.50 39.39 32.18
N ASP A 1097 -15.17 40.54 32.05
CA ASP A 1097 -16.31 40.89 32.92
C ASP A 1097 -17.55 40.03 32.65
N ALA A 1098 -17.68 39.47 31.44
CA ALA A 1098 -18.78 38.59 31.02
C ALA A 1098 -18.38 37.73 29.81
N ASP A 1099 -19.09 36.62 29.57
CA ASP A 1099 -18.92 35.79 28.36
C ASP A 1099 -19.35 36.58 27.11
N PRO A 1100 -18.47 36.77 26.09
CA PRO A 1100 -18.85 37.42 24.83
C PRO A 1100 -20.03 36.77 24.11
N TRP A 1101 -20.34 35.51 24.42
CA TRP A 1101 -21.44 34.75 23.82
C TRP A 1101 -22.63 34.53 24.77
N ALA A 1102 -22.72 35.25 25.89
CA ALA A 1102 -23.80 35.08 26.89
C ALA A 1102 -25.22 35.11 26.28
N ASP A 1103 -25.45 35.94 25.26
CA ASP A 1103 -26.76 36.08 24.59
C ASP A 1103 -27.06 35.01 23.52
N LEU A 1104 -26.08 34.18 23.16
CA LEU A 1104 -26.22 33.21 22.06
C LEU A 1104 -27.35 32.19 22.33
N PRO A 1105 -27.44 31.54 23.52
CA PRO A 1105 -28.51 30.58 23.80
C PRO A 1105 -29.92 31.20 23.84
N GLY A 1106 -30.03 32.50 24.11
CA GLY A 1106 -31.29 33.25 24.18
C GLY A 1106 -31.77 33.80 22.84
N THR A 1107 -30.89 33.88 21.83
CA THR A 1107 -31.22 34.49 20.54
C THR A 1107 -32.19 33.60 19.75
N ARG A 1108 -33.32 34.16 19.31
CA ARG A 1108 -34.33 33.49 18.50
C ARG A 1108 -34.57 34.28 17.22
N GLN A 1109 -34.04 33.78 16.11
CA GLN A 1109 -34.18 34.41 14.79
C GLN A 1109 -34.39 33.34 13.71
N THR A 1110 -35.00 33.71 12.58
CA THR A 1110 -35.33 32.79 11.48
C THR A 1110 -35.05 33.47 10.14
N ILE A 1111 -34.73 32.68 9.11
CA ILE A 1111 -34.61 33.17 7.74
C ILE A 1111 -36.01 33.56 7.23
N THR A 1112 -36.22 34.85 6.93
CA THR A 1112 -37.51 35.38 6.45
C THR A 1112 -37.52 35.61 4.94
N ALA A 1113 -38.70 35.68 4.34
CA ALA A 1113 -38.85 36.05 2.93
C ALA A 1113 -38.31 37.46 2.63
N GLN A 1114 -38.43 38.40 3.58
CA GLN A 1114 -37.88 39.75 3.45
C GLN A 1114 -36.35 39.74 3.38
N MET A 1115 -35.69 38.95 4.23
CA MET A 1115 -34.22 38.79 4.18
C MET A 1115 -33.79 38.21 2.83
N ARG A 1116 -34.46 37.16 2.35
CA ARG A 1116 -34.21 36.54 1.03
C ARG A 1116 -34.33 37.56 -0.10
N LYS A 1117 -35.41 38.34 -0.11
CA LYS A 1117 -35.62 39.41 -1.09
C LYS A 1117 -34.52 40.47 -1.07
N ARG A 1118 -34.06 40.90 0.12
CA ARG A 1118 -32.99 41.91 0.27
C ARG A 1118 -31.67 41.44 -0.34
N ILE A 1119 -31.36 40.15 -0.27
CA ILE A 1119 -30.11 39.58 -0.82
C ILE A 1119 -30.29 38.96 -2.22
N GLY A 1120 -31.43 39.20 -2.89
CA GLY A 1120 -31.69 38.71 -4.25
C GLY A 1120 -31.92 37.20 -4.37
N LEU A 1121 -32.36 36.54 -3.28
CA LEU A 1121 -32.81 35.15 -3.29
C LEU A 1121 -34.33 35.13 -3.47
N THR A 1122 -34.82 34.68 -4.63
CA THR A 1122 -36.26 34.48 -4.91
C THR A 1122 -36.79 33.21 -4.30
#